data_AF-A0A176FHQ6-F1
#
_entry.id   AF-A0A176FHQ6-F1
#
_cell.length_a   1.000
_cell.length_b   1.000
_cell.length_c   1.000
_cell.angle_alpha   90.00
_cell.angle_beta   90.00
_cell.angle_gamma   90.00
#
_symmetry.space_group_name_H-M   'P 1'
#
loop_
_entity.id
_entity.type
_entity.pdbx_description
1 polymer ?
#
loop_
_entity_poly.entity_id
_entity_poly.type
_entity_poly.pdbx_seq_one_letter_code
_entity_poly.pdbx_strand_id
1 'polypeptide(L)'
;MHLFLHIGTGRTGTQSLQDFLKKNSEQLAMNGVYYPLTEGKNHHNALALPVCGDRPPRYLMHRYGNDVEKNLKAFHDYFDDIEAKIRKVDPDNVILTSEFLGREFKPELGQPLFDRLTALFDRISVVVYFRSPASYYLSAALQTLKASGILKPPAKQTARKILESYDPLGAELILREYKREALVNGDVCEDFISVVAPDLVGKLPAPSREKNETLSAEVMSIIQDYRNAIWPNDNNKFNEETDGLLATLLDVSNRNGIYEPPQLRPELVAELNALDDDMLWLRDKHGFEYTDVDYTAEPKPVTKIAGTYKRVPDICVFKGGLRSRIMVLALASYTADKAADKSTPTQVSPVAQTQTAAAPAGPGKKPEPDRSKPGEIFQEKPPADRAGAPKPKNLWPGEIERIKEIEPLLRLPEREVYDAPRFNKLFRKSGLIEIRNTFPHFDLADLTDWAVHPTGNPVWRIYFNSMAWTSVFTDEDVNGNPQEPHWKKAFDVLETFVRHVEAEGLRPNNDIWDDHATGYRASYIAWLYTRGLPERITPEFNARLRKVMMLHRKTLMDYLDSEKWQFSNHTLFQAEGLADMAMVFLTDDERRKRTLEFARTKVDEFIERAVSHAEGTVKEHSIFYHVFLMGRLHETCEYFRSIGHPLNNASDDMFTRMNEFLHDIMPVFHRLPGIGDSKHFQRFNKKYIAAFEDPRFQTPRVRYHRSEGKEGEPYPFLSQYPQDGYFIFRSPEPPERQLQSTFLHRPFRGPHGHWDAMSFVCHWHGKPVFIDSGGPFKYANPMRYKYFQTQLAHNAPIFDRDPVEVTSDILGVTTGDGVSAVALSGRMGKGRSWLRIFGQYRNSHVAIIDIPLSSSRKAKPEIRFHIDPEVDPAEDGLTLHTPDGDVAIRQTSLKLAANTIRSLNAGLPGDADAKVESHQTTPSERKETGLEDDFDRRSFVTYKDNEMTEGKLLTFDIPLARATLTSLRFGDHAEEVSLTCKGSILSLDLKGNGTSETLLTFDLSKVSFG
;
A
#
# COMPACT_ATOMS: atom_id res chain seq x y z
N MET A 1 31.88 35.12 -10.54
CA MET A 1 31.04 33.90 -10.68
C MET A 1 30.44 33.83 -12.08
N HIS A 2 30.47 32.67 -12.71
CA HIS A 2 29.86 32.40 -14.02
C HIS A 2 28.62 31.49 -13.87
N LEU A 3 27.47 31.92 -14.38
CA LEU A 3 26.26 31.11 -14.44
C LEU A 3 26.15 30.35 -15.76
N PHE A 4 25.89 29.05 -15.66
CA PHE A 4 25.38 28.20 -16.73
C PHE A 4 23.89 27.93 -16.49
N LEU A 5 23.03 28.67 -17.21
CA LEU A 5 21.58 28.53 -17.16
C LEU A 5 21.12 27.54 -18.23
N HIS A 6 20.86 26.30 -17.84
CA HIS A 6 20.27 25.31 -18.74
C HIS A 6 18.77 25.57 -18.93
N ILE A 7 18.38 25.88 -20.17
CA ILE A 7 16.97 26.02 -20.57
C ILE A 7 16.53 24.74 -21.28
N GLY A 8 15.83 23.88 -20.56
CA GLY A 8 15.44 22.58 -21.11
C GLY A 8 14.40 22.78 -22.19
N THR A 9 14.67 22.33 -23.41
CA THR A 9 13.63 22.23 -24.44
C THR A 9 12.95 20.88 -24.35
N GLY A 10 11.74 20.79 -24.90
CA GLY A 10 10.97 19.55 -24.85
C GLY A 10 11.79 18.38 -25.38
N ARG A 11 11.96 17.35 -24.54
CA ARG A 11 12.52 16.03 -24.89
C ARG A 11 14.03 15.96 -25.13
N THR A 12 14.83 16.88 -24.58
CA THR A 12 16.30 16.85 -24.69
C THR A 12 17.01 16.34 -23.43
N GLY A 13 16.46 15.30 -22.78
CA GLY A 13 17.12 14.67 -21.63
C GLY A 13 17.15 15.52 -20.35
N THR A 14 16.33 16.59 -20.25
CA THR A 14 16.35 17.54 -19.13
C THR A 14 16.20 16.88 -17.76
N GLN A 15 15.28 15.91 -17.63
CA GLN A 15 15.08 15.18 -16.37
C GLN A 15 16.33 14.37 -15.98
N SER A 16 16.92 13.67 -16.95
CA SER A 16 18.15 12.87 -16.76
C SER A 16 19.31 13.76 -16.32
N LEU A 17 19.47 14.92 -16.97
CA LEU A 17 20.46 15.92 -16.60
C LEU A 17 20.22 16.47 -15.18
N GLN A 18 18.98 16.84 -14.85
CA GLN A 18 18.61 17.36 -13.52
C GLN A 18 18.88 16.34 -12.39
N ASP A 19 18.57 15.07 -12.62
CA ASP A 19 18.86 13.99 -11.68
C ASP A 19 20.36 13.74 -11.54
N PHE A 20 21.10 13.76 -12.65
CA PHE A 20 22.55 13.62 -12.67
C PHE A 20 23.22 14.75 -11.88
N LEU A 21 22.82 16.00 -12.10
CA LEU A 21 23.34 17.18 -11.39
C LEU A 21 23.03 17.12 -9.90
N LYS A 22 21.81 16.71 -9.51
CA LYS A 22 21.45 16.53 -8.09
C LYS A 22 22.33 15.48 -7.42
N LYS A 23 22.52 14.31 -8.05
CA LYS A 23 23.32 13.20 -7.49
C LYS A 23 24.80 13.54 -7.39
N ASN A 24 25.32 14.35 -8.32
CA ASN A 24 26.71 14.75 -8.33
C ASN A 24 26.96 16.12 -7.67
N SER A 25 25.95 16.73 -7.02
CA SER A 25 26.02 18.11 -6.50
C SER A 25 27.18 18.33 -5.51
N GLU A 26 27.46 17.36 -4.63
CA GLU A 26 28.59 17.43 -3.70
C GLU A 26 29.94 17.38 -4.44
N GLN A 27 30.09 16.44 -5.38
CA GLN A 27 31.32 16.30 -6.16
C GLN A 27 31.57 17.52 -7.06
N LEU A 28 30.51 18.08 -7.65
CA LEU A 28 30.58 19.32 -8.41
C LEU A 28 31.07 20.46 -7.51
N ALA A 29 30.51 20.60 -6.30
CA ALA A 29 30.88 21.66 -5.37
C ALA A 29 32.35 21.57 -4.93
N MET A 30 32.87 20.35 -4.71
CA MET A 30 34.29 20.12 -4.44
C MET A 30 35.23 20.56 -5.56
N ASN A 31 34.71 20.77 -6.78
CA ASN A 31 35.46 21.17 -7.97
C ASN A 31 35.05 22.57 -8.47
N GLY A 32 34.56 23.43 -7.58
CA GLY A 32 34.23 24.83 -7.89
C GLY A 32 32.93 25.04 -8.66
N VAL A 33 32.12 24.00 -8.86
CA VAL A 33 30.84 24.05 -9.58
C VAL A 33 29.68 23.84 -8.62
N TYR A 34 28.84 24.84 -8.44
CA TYR A 34 27.73 24.74 -7.50
C TYR A 34 26.38 24.54 -8.19
N TYR A 35 25.67 23.49 -7.76
CA TYR A 35 24.30 23.20 -8.14
C TYR A 35 23.38 23.36 -6.92
N PRO A 36 22.75 24.54 -6.71
CA PRO A 36 21.98 24.80 -5.50
C PRO A 36 20.72 23.93 -5.45
N LEU A 37 20.55 23.14 -4.40
CA LEU A 37 19.31 22.39 -4.19
C LEU A 37 18.30 23.22 -3.39
N THR A 38 17.14 23.48 -3.97
CA THR A 38 16.04 24.21 -3.30
C THR A 38 14.83 23.30 -3.13
N GLU A 39 14.25 23.32 -1.91
CA GLU A 39 13.12 22.47 -1.51
C GLU A 39 13.33 20.95 -1.71
N GLY A 40 14.59 20.50 -1.75
CA GLY A 40 14.93 19.10 -2.04
C GLY A 40 14.63 18.66 -3.49
N LYS A 41 14.26 19.60 -4.37
CA LYS A 41 14.01 19.35 -5.79
C LYS A 41 15.32 19.29 -6.58
N ASN A 42 15.26 18.65 -7.74
CA ASN A 42 16.37 18.48 -8.67
C ASN A 42 16.35 19.53 -9.79
N HIS A 43 15.52 20.59 -9.71
CA HIS A 43 15.26 21.56 -10.77
C HIS A 43 14.94 22.95 -10.20
N HIS A 44 14.97 23.98 -11.05
CA HIS A 44 14.75 25.39 -10.70
C HIS A 44 13.51 26.00 -11.39
N ASN A 45 12.44 25.21 -11.47
CA ASN A 45 11.24 25.55 -12.25
C ASN A 45 10.54 26.88 -11.86
N ALA A 46 10.69 27.35 -10.62
CA ALA A 46 10.14 28.63 -10.19
C ALA A 46 10.85 29.85 -10.82
N LEU A 47 12.07 29.68 -11.36
CA LEU A 47 12.75 30.72 -12.16
C LEU A 47 11.96 31.08 -13.43
N ALA A 48 11.07 30.21 -13.89
CA ALA A 48 10.25 30.46 -15.07
C ALA A 48 8.97 31.26 -14.79
N LEU A 49 8.64 31.56 -13.54
CA LEU A 49 7.42 32.29 -13.20
C LEU A 49 7.30 33.66 -13.89
N PRO A 50 8.35 34.51 -13.97
CA PRO A 50 8.28 35.79 -14.67
C PRO A 50 7.97 35.64 -16.16
N VAL A 51 8.64 34.69 -16.83
CA VAL A 51 8.49 34.47 -18.28
C VAL A 51 7.15 33.83 -18.67
N CYS A 52 6.41 33.28 -17.71
CA CYS A 52 5.15 32.59 -17.97
C CYS A 52 3.93 33.51 -18.04
N GLY A 53 4.01 34.74 -17.51
CA GLY A 53 2.89 35.68 -17.46
C GLY A 53 1.63 35.10 -16.78
N ASP A 54 0.45 35.40 -17.34
CA ASP A 54 -0.86 34.95 -16.86
C ASP A 54 -1.22 33.51 -17.27
N ARG A 55 -0.35 32.84 -18.04
CA ARG A 55 -0.58 31.50 -18.59
C ARG A 55 0.57 30.53 -18.26
N PRO A 56 0.84 30.28 -16.97
CA PRO A 56 1.81 29.28 -16.58
C PRO A 56 1.43 27.86 -17.05
N PRO A 57 2.41 27.00 -17.34
CA PRO A 57 2.18 25.58 -17.58
C PRO A 57 1.46 24.92 -16.40
N ARG A 58 0.70 23.84 -16.65
CA ARG A 58 -0.16 23.18 -15.63
C ARG A 58 0.53 22.95 -14.29
N TYR A 59 1.79 22.52 -14.30
CA TYR A 59 2.57 22.30 -13.07
C TYR A 59 2.74 23.59 -12.25
N LEU A 60 3.18 24.68 -12.88
CA LEU A 60 3.33 25.98 -12.23
C LEU A 60 1.98 26.60 -11.87
N MET A 61 0.95 26.40 -12.71
CA MET A 61 -0.43 26.82 -12.46
C MET A 61 -1.00 26.17 -11.19
N HIS A 62 -0.87 24.85 -11.03
CA HIS A 62 -1.37 24.14 -9.85
C HIS A 62 -0.65 24.57 -8.57
N ARG A 63 0.62 24.97 -8.70
CA ARG A 63 1.48 25.30 -7.55
C ARG A 63 1.41 26.76 -7.13
N TYR A 64 1.34 27.69 -8.08
CA TYR A 64 1.45 29.13 -7.83
C TYR A 64 0.22 29.92 -8.31
N GLY A 65 -0.65 29.31 -9.13
CA GLY A 65 -1.80 29.98 -9.75
C GLY A 65 -1.44 30.79 -11.00
N ASN A 66 -2.39 31.60 -11.48
CA ASN A 66 -2.25 32.48 -12.65
C ASN A 66 -2.10 33.97 -12.31
N ASP A 67 -2.00 34.30 -11.02
CA ASP A 67 -1.87 35.68 -10.56
C ASP A 67 -0.43 36.15 -10.79
N VAL A 68 -0.26 37.08 -11.74
CA VAL A 68 1.06 37.53 -12.21
C VAL A 68 1.85 38.20 -11.10
N GLU A 69 1.22 39.05 -10.28
CA GLU A 69 1.92 39.75 -9.19
C GLU A 69 2.36 38.79 -8.10
N LYS A 70 1.49 37.83 -7.73
CA LYS A 70 1.86 36.78 -6.76
C LYS A 70 2.96 35.87 -7.31
N ASN A 71 2.91 35.52 -8.59
CA ASN A 71 3.93 34.71 -9.24
C ASN A 71 5.28 35.44 -9.27
N LEU A 72 5.28 36.75 -9.51
CA LEU A 72 6.50 37.57 -9.48
C LEU A 72 7.07 37.66 -8.06
N LYS A 73 6.21 37.83 -7.04
CA LYS A 73 6.66 37.77 -5.65
C LYS A 73 7.24 36.40 -5.30
N ALA A 74 6.56 35.32 -5.67
CA ALA A 74 7.02 33.95 -5.41
C ALA A 74 8.35 33.65 -6.12
N PHE A 75 8.56 34.20 -7.31
CA PHE A 75 9.85 34.18 -8.00
C PHE A 75 10.94 34.87 -7.16
N HIS A 76 10.69 36.09 -6.67
CA HIS A 76 11.68 36.80 -5.86
C HIS A 76 12.01 36.07 -4.56
N ASP A 77 11.00 35.61 -3.81
CA ASP A 77 11.19 34.83 -2.58
C ASP A 77 12.03 33.56 -2.86
N TYR A 78 11.77 32.89 -3.99
CA TYR A 78 12.52 31.71 -4.42
C TYR A 78 13.96 32.03 -4.83
N PHE A 79 14.17 33.15 -5.54
CA PHE A 79 15.49 33.59 -5.95
C PHE A 79 16.34 34.02 -4.74
N ASP A 80 15.74 34.67 -3.73
CA ASP A 80 16.43 35.08 -2.51
C ASP A 80 17.07 33.87 -1.78
N ASP A 81 16.38 32.73 -1.73
CA ASP A 81 16.93 31.48 -1.18
C ASP A 81 18.11 30.95 -2.01
N ILE A 82 17.99 30.97 -3.34
CA ILE A 82 19.06 30.54 -4.25
C ILE A 82 20.29 31.45 -4.10
N GLU A 83 20.07 32.75 -4.10
CA GLU A 83 21.11 33.77 -3.96
C GLU A 83 21.83 33.62 -2.62
N ALA A 84 21.10 33.47 -1.51
CA ALA A 84 21.69 33.25 -0.20
C ALA A 84 22.58 32.00 -0.17
N LYS A 85 22.15 30.92 -0.83
CA LYS A 85 22.93 29.67 -0.95
C LYS A 85 24.19 29.85 -1.79
N ILE A 86 24.09 30.53 -2.93
CA ILE A 86 25.24 30.79 -3.82
C ILE A 86 26.26 31.66 -3.09
N ARG A 87 25.83 32.77 -2.48
CA ARG A 87 26.72 33.68 -1.73
C ARG A 87 27.40 32.99 -0.54
N LYS A 88 26.75 32.00 0.06
CA LYS A 88 27.34 31.22 1.16
C LYS A 88 28.48 30.30 0.68
N VAL A 89 28.36 29.74 -0.52
CA VAL A 89 29.34 28.79 -1.06
C VAL A 89 30.47 29.51 -1.80
N ASP A 90 30.18 30.66 -2.40
CA ASP A 90 31.10 31.47 -3.22
C ASP A 90 31.82 30.67 -4.33
N PRO A 91 31.07 30.02 -5.25
CA PRO A 91 31.64 29.15 -6.26
C PRO A 91 32.12 29.89 -7.52
N ASP A 92 33.04 29.29 -8.26
CA ASP A 92 33.47 29.83 -9.56
C ASP A 92 32.34 29.76 -10.60
N ASN A 93 31.71 28.58 -10.70
CA ASN A 93 30.65 28.27 -11.64
C ASN A 93 29.35 27.88 -10.92
N VAL A 94 28.20 28.35 -11.41
CA VAL A 94 26.88 27.95 -10.91
C VAL A 94 26.06 27.35 -12.03
N ILE A 95 25.35 26.27 -11.74
CA ILE A 95 24.39 25.66 -12.66
C ILE A 95 22.97 25.90 -12.15
N LEU A 96 22.12 26.50 -12.99
CA LEU A 96 20.67 26.56 -12.78
C LEU A 96 19.98 25.91 -13.96
N THR A 97 18.86 25.23 -13.74
CA THR A 97 18.19 24.45 -14.78
C THR A 97 16.67 24.46 -14.62
N SER A 98 15.95 24.72 -15.71
CA SER A 98 14.49 24.68 -15.76
C SER A 98 14.02 24.31 -17.16
N GLU A 99 13.11 23.35 -17.25
CA GLU A 99 12.46 22.99 -18.52
C GLU A 99 11.38 23.99 -18.94
N PHE A 100 10.88 24.79 -18.01
CA PHE A 100 9.87 25.82 -18.32
C PHE A 100 10.49 27.11 -18.88
N LEU A 101 11.82 27.21 -18.91
CA LEU A 101 12.54 28.30 -19.55
C LEU A 101 12.75 28.05 -21.06
N GLY A 102 12.71 26.79 -21.54
CA GLY A 102 12.84 26.47 -22.97
C GLY A 102 11.57 26.77 -23.78
N ARG A 103 11.09 28.02 -23.75
CA ARG A 103 9.86 28.46 -24.41
C ARG A 103 9.98 29.87 -24.97
N GLU A 104 9.11 30.21 -25.92
CA GLU A 104 8.94 31.57 -26.42
C GLU A 104 8.27 32.46 -25.36
N PHE A 105 8.82 33.64 -25.13
CA PHE A 105 8.26 34.72 -24.34
C PHE A 105 8.69 36.09 -24.88
N LYS A 106 8.00 37.15 -24.50
CA LYS A 106 8.45 38.51 -24.85
C LYS A 106 9.60 38.94 -23.93
N PRO A 107 10.68 39.57 -24.44
CA PRO A 107 11.84 39.93 -23.63
C PRO A 107 11.51 40.67 -22.33
N GLU A 108 10.47 41.51 -22.32
CA GLU A 108 10.07 42.27 -21.12
C GLU A 108 9.64 41.37 -19.95
N LEU A 109 9.12 40.18 -20.23
CA LEU A 109 8.77 39.19 -19.20
C LEU A 109 10.00 38.46 -18.64
N GLY A 110 11.10 38.43 -19.39
CA GLY A 110 12.38 37.86 -18.97
C GLY A 110 13.23 38.83 -18.17
N GLN A 111 12.98 40.14 -18.28
CA GLN A 111 13.78 41.17 -17.62
C GLN A 111 13.89 40.99 -16.10
N PRO A 112 12.80 40.70 -15.33
CA PRO A 112 12.90 40.53 -13.89
C PRO A 112 13.80 39.36 -13.46
N LEU A 113 13.85 38.29 -14.29
CA LEU A 113 14.76 37.18 -14.08
C LEU A 113 16.20 37.64 -14.33
N PHE A 114 16.45 38.26 -15.48
CA PHE A 114 17.79 38.66 -15.88
C PHE A 114 18.38 39.75 -14.99
N ASP A 115 17.59 40.70 -14.49
CA ASP A 115 18.05 41.71 -13.54
C ASP A 115 18.66 41.05 -12.29
N ARG A 116 17.99 40.02 -11.75
CA ARG A 116 18.48 39.25 -10.60
C ARG A 116 19.73 38.43 -10.95
N LEU A 117 19.78 37.82 -12.14
CA LEU A 117 20.94 37.06 -12.58
C LEU A 117 22.16 37.96 -12.81
N THR A 118 22.01 39.09 -13.50
CA THR A 118 23.13 40.02 -13.78
C THR A 118 23.62 40.74 -12.54
N ALA A 119 22.76 40.90 -11.51
CA ALA A 119 23.18 41.44 -10.22
C ALA A 119 24.06 40.45 -9.41
N LEU A 120 23.99 39.15 -9.73
CA LEU A 120 24.69 38.10 -8.99
C LEU A 120 25.89 37.52 -9.75
N PHE A 121 25.87 37.53 -11.08
CA PHE A 121 26.87 36.86 -11.92
C PHE A 121 27.55 37.82 -12.89
N ASP A 122 28.87 37.67 -13.04
CA ASP A 122 29.69 38.46 -13.97
C ASP A 122 29.48 38.02 -15.42
N ARG A 123 29.14 36.74 -15.61
CA ARG A 123 28.90 36.11 -16.91
C ARG A 123 27.71 35.15 -16.82
N ILE A 124 26.85 35.17 -17.84
CA ILE A 124 25.70 34.28 -17.96
C ILE A 124 25.76 33.60 -19.32
N SER A 125 25.89 32.27 -19.31
CA SER A 125 25.77 31.44 -20.50
C SER A 125 24.48 30.62 -20.41
N VAL A 126 23.62 30.79 -21.40
CA VAL A 126 22.38 30.02 -21.54
C VAL A 126 22.68 28.81 -22.41
N VAL A 127 22.58 27.63 -21.82
CA VAL A 127 22.86 26.36 -22.50
C VAL A 127 21.54 25.74 -22.94
N VAL A 128 21.42 25.45 -24.22
CA VAL A 128 20.21 24.88 -24.81
C VAL A 128 20.54 23.76 -25.78
N TYR A 129 19.80 22.66 -25.64
CA TYR A 129 19.87 21.54 -26.57
C TYR A 129 18.70 21.60 -27.54
N PHE A 130 18.97 21.34 -28.81
CA PHE A 130 17.96 21.22 -29.86
C PHE A 130 18.05 19.88 -30.58
N ARG A 131 16.89 19.30 -30.91
CA ARG A 131 16.79 18.13 -31.79
C ARG A 131 16.52 18.62 -33.22
N SER A 132 16.95 17.87 -34.22
CA SER A 132 16.47 18.09 -35.60
C SER A 132 14.94 18.03 -35.64
N PRO A 133 14.26 18.81 -36.51
CA PRO A 133 12.79 18.91 -36.47
C PRO A 133 12.07 17.56 -36.58
N ALA A 134 12.57 16.64 -37.41
CA ALA A 134 12.04 15.28 -37.51
C ALA A 134 12.16 14.52 -36.17
N SER A 135 13.34 14.54 -35.55
CA SER A 135 13.60 13.89 -34.26
C SER A 135 12.77 14.51 -33.12
N TYR A 136 12.62 15.84 -33.11
CA TYR A 136 11.76 16.56 -32.18
C TYR A 136 10.30 16.14 -32.33
N TYR A 137 9.75 16.19 -33.55
CA TYR A 137 8.36 15.84 -33.82
C TYR A 137 8.03 14.42 -33.36
N LEU A 138 8.88 13.45 -33.70
CA LEU A 138 8.70 12.06 -33.28
C LEU A 138 8.67 11.92 -31.76
N SER A 139 9.60 12.57 -31.06
CA SER A 139 9.66 12.53 -29.59
C SER A 139 8.46 13.23 -28.92
N ALA A 140 7.96 14.31 -29.52
CA ALA A 140 6.76 15.01 -29.06
C ALA A 140 5.48 14.20 -29.30
N ALA A 141 5.37 13.54 -30.45
CA ALA A 141 4.26 12.63 -30.77
C ALA A 141 4.21 11.45 -29.78
N LEU A 142 5.36 10.83 -29.51
CA LEU A 142 5.52 9.78 -28.49
C LEU A 142 4.97 10.22 -27.13
N GLN A 143 5.38 11.40 -26.65
CA GLN A 143 4.94 11.89 -25.34
C GLN A 143 3.46 12.26 -25.33
N THR A 144 2.92 12.81 -26.43
CA THR A 144 1.50 13.15 -26.54
C THR A 144 0.63 11.91 -26.44
N LEU A 145 1.02 10.82 -27.09
CA LEU A 145 0.24 9.58 -27.11
C LEU A 145 0.14 8.89 -25.74
N LYS A 146 1.09 9.14 -24.83
CA LYS A 146 0.98 8.68 -23.43
C LYS A 146 -0.17 9.34 -22.66
N ALA A 147 -0.59 10.54 -23.07
CA ALA A 147 -1.58 11.35 -22.37
C ALA A 147 -2.80 11.73 -23.23
N SER A 148 -2.89 11.29 -24.49
CA SER A 148 -3.99 11.60 -25.41
C SER A 148 -4.04 10.60 -26.56
N GLY A 149 -5.24 10.30 -27.08
CA GLY A 149 -5.40 9.56 -28.34
C GLY A 149 -5.21 10.43 -29.61
N ILE A 150 -5.06 11.75 -29.42
CA ILE A 150 -4.98 12.74 -30.50
C ILE A 150 -3.53 12.94 -30.92
N LEU A 151 -3.25 12.67 -32.19
CA LEU A 151 -1.97 12.99 -32.82
C LEU A 151 -1.99 14.43 -33.35
N LYS A 152 -0.95 15.21 -32.99
CA LYS A 152 -0.79 16.56 -33.52
C LYS A 152 -0.19 16.50 -34.94
N PRO A 153 -0.63 17.38 -35.86
CA PRO A 153 -0.01 17.49 -37.17
C PRO A 153 1.50 17.76 -37.06
N PRO A 154 2.31 17.21 -37.99
CA PRO A 154 3.73 17.53 -38.11
C PRO A 154 3.97 19.04 -38.21
N ALA A 155 4.88 19.52 -37.36
CA ALA A 155 5.32 20.90 -37.33
C ALA A 155 6.78 20.95 -36.88
N LYS A 156 7.55 21.88 -37.45
CA LYS A 156 8.92 22.14 -37.04
C LYS A 156 8.97 22.79 -35.65
N GLN A 157 10.06 22.57 -34.93
CA GLN A 157 10.29 23.20 -33.64
C GLN A 157 10.57 24.70 -33.82
N THR A 158 10.09 25.51 -32.88
CA THR A 158 10.25 26.98 -32.90
C THR A 158 11.57 27.42 -32.23
N ALA A 159 12.71 26.88 -32.67
CA ALA A 159 14.02 27.14 -32.04
C ALA A 159 14.38 28.64 -32.08
N ARG A 160 14.25 29.28 -33.24
CA ARG A 160 14.49 30.72 -33.42
C ARG A 160 13.70 31.57 -32.43
N LYS A 161 12.40 31.31 -32.29
CA LYS A 161 11.52 32.08 -31.39
C LYS A 161 11.92 31.97 -29.93
N ILE A 162 12.42 30.80 -29.50
CA ILE A 162 12.94 30.63 -28.14
C ILE A 162 14.18 31.50 -27.96
N LEU A 163 15.11 31.47 -28.92
CA LEU A 163 16.36 32.23 -28.83
C LEU A 163 16.16 33.74 -28.94
N GLU A 164 15.22 34.20 -29.77
CA GLU A 164 14.84 35.61 -29.87
C GLU A 164 14.24 36.16 -28.56
N SER A 165 13.75 35.32 -27.66
CA SER A 165 13.35 35.71 -26.30
C SER A 165 14.55 36.01 -25.39
N TYR A 166 15.70 35.39 -25.64
CA TYR A 166 16.91 35.51 -24.83
C TYR A 166 17.95 36.49 -25.41
N ASP A 167 18.04 36.61 -26.74
CA ASP A 167 19.00 37.49 -27.41
C ASP A 167 19.01 38.92 -26.84
N PRO A 168 17.86 39.60 -26.59
CA PRO A 168 17.85 40.98 -26.10
C PRO A 168 18.26 41.11 -24.62
N LEU A 169 18.28 40.00 -23.88
CA LEU A 169 18.61 39.97 -22.45
C LEU A 169 20.13 39.88 -22.19
N GLY A 170 20.94 39.85 -23.25
CA GLY A 170 22.40 39.90 -23.17
C GLY A 170 23.07 38.60 -22.73
N ALA A 171 22.37 37.46 -22.82
CA ALA A 171 22.94 36.16 -22.51
C ALA A 171 23.87 35.65 -23.62
N GLU A 172 24.98 35.01 -23.25
CA GLU A 172 25.75 34.20 -24.19
C GLU A 172 25.01 32.88 -24.46
N LEU A 173 24.63 32.62 -25.70
CA LEU A 173 23.87 31.41 -26.05
C LEU A 173 24.80 30.29 -26.51
N ILE A 174 24.75 29.15 -25.81
CA ILE A 174 25.48 27.93 -26.14
C ILE A 174 24.47 26.91 -26.66
N LEU A 175 24.46 26.72 -27.98
CA LEU A 175 23.56 25.80 -28.67
C LEU A 175 24.27 24.45 -28.88
N ARG A 176 23.59 23.35 -28.53
CA ARG A 176 24.08 21.98 -28.70
C ARG A 176 23.06 21.12 -29.42
N GLU A 177 23.52 20.21 -30.27
CA GLU A 177 22.63 19.25 -30.91
C GLU A 177 22.36 18.08 -29.96
N TYR A 178 21.09 17.78 -29.70
CA TYR A 178 20.68 16.59 -28.98
C TYR A 178 20.64 15.41 -29.95
N LYS A 179 21.82 14.88 -30.27
CA LYS A 179 21.99 13.70 -31.13
C LYS A 179 23.15 12.86 -30.59
N ARG A 180 22.95 11.55 -30.45
CA ARG A 180 23.91 10.68 -29.74
C ARG A 180 25.31 10.74 -30.35
N GLU A 181 25.41 10.87 -31.66
CA GLU A 181 26.69 10.95 -32.36
C GLU A 181 27.38 12.32 -32.21
N ALA A 182 26.62 13.36 -31.86
CA ALA A 182 27.11 14.72 -31.65
C ALA A 182 27.45 15.02 -30.17
N LEU A 183 26.89 14.23 -29.23
CA LEU A 183 27.12 14.40 -27.80
C LEU A 183 28.45 13.78 -27.35
N VAL A 184 29.15 14.41 -26.41
CA VAL A 184 30.35 13.86 -25.76
C VAL A 184 30.01 12.52 -25.11
N ASN A 185 30.79 11.48 -25.45
CA ASN A 185 30.55 10.08 -25.04
C ASN A 185 29.15 9.55 -25.37
N GLY A 186 28.42 10.22 -26.27
CA GLY A 186 27.03 9.91 -26.60
C GLY A 186 26.04 10.15 -25.47
N ASP A 187 26.36 11.03 -24.51
CA ASP A 187 25.55 11.29 -23.32
C ASP A 187 25.37 12.80 -23.08
N VAL A 188 24.13 13.25 -22.91
CA VAL A 188 23.81 14.67 -22.69
C VAL A 188 24.36 15.21 -21.37
N CYS A 189 24.50 14.36 -20.35
CA CYS A 189 25.07 14.76 -19.07
C CYS A 189 26.56 15.01 -19.21
N GLU A 190 27.30 14.09 -19.85
CA GLU A 190 28.73 14.27 -20.14
C GLU A 190 28.98 15.45 -21.08
N ASP A 191 28.12 15.63 -22.08
CA ASP A 191 28.12 16.78 -22.96
C ASP A 191 27.95 18.10 -22.20
N PHE A 192 26.97 18.15 -21.30
CA PHE A 192 26.73 19.33 -20.48
C PHE A 192 27.90 19.60 -19.52
N ILE A 193 28.47 18.56 -18.91
CA ILE A 193 29.67 18.71 -18.08
C ILE A 193 30.86 19.17 -18.91
N SER A 194 30.99 18.75 -20.17
CA SER A 194 32.05 19.24 -21.06
C SER A 194 31.97 20.75 -21.31
N VAL A 195 30.76 21.34 -21.21
CA VAL A 195 30.54 22.79 -21.34
C VAL A 195 30.83 23.51 -20.03
N VAL A 196 30.39 22.96 -18.89
CA VAL A 196 30.46 23.65 -17.58
C VAL A 196 31.79 23.41 -16.85
N ALA A 197 32.32 22.20 -16.92
CA ALA A 197 33.53 21.77 -16.24
C ALA A 197 34.21 20.62 -17.01
N PRO A 198 34.94 20.95 -18.10
CA PRO A 198 35.56 19.97 -18.99
C PRO A 198 36.43 18.93 -18.27
N ASP A 199 37.11 19.35 -17.21
CA ASP A 199 38.00 18.48 -16.43
C ASP A 199 37.26 17.38 -15.66
N LEU A 200 35.93 17.47 -15.50
CA LEU A 200 35.11 16.50 -14.78
C LEU A 200 34.42 15.47 -15.68
N VAL A 201 34.55 15.60 -17.01
CA VAL A 201 34.00 14.64 -17.98
C VAL A 201 34.51 13.23 -17.67
N GLY A 202 33.59 12.29 -17.48
CA GLY A 202 33.86 10.90 -17.11
C GLY A 202 34.41 10.67 -15.70
N LYS A 203 34.46 11.71 -14.85
CA LYS A 203 35.02 11.62 -13.48
C LYS A 203 33.99 11.75 -12.37
N LEU A 204 32.73 12.04 -12.71
CA LEU A 204 31.66 12.18 -11.72
C LEU A 204 31.16 10.79 -11.25
N PRO A 205 30.97 10.58 -9.94
CA PRO A 205 30.77 9.25 -9.36
C PRO A 205 29.39 8.66 -9.64
N ALA A 206 28.35 9.48 -9.72
CA ALA A 206 27.02 8.98 -10.04
C ALA A 206 26.85 8.93 -11.56
N PRO A 207 26.53 7.75 -12.14
CA PRO A 207 26.37 7.62 -13.57
C PRO A 207 25.17 8.46 -14.04
N SER A 208 25.30 9.02 -15.24
CA SER A 208 24.14 9.45 -16.01
C SER A 208 23.22 8.23 -16.18
N ARG A 209 21.96 8.37 -15.77
CA ARG A 209 20.96 7.37 -16.18
C ARG A 209 20.73 7.62 -17.66
N GLU A 210 20.82 6.58 -18.50
CA GLU A 210 19.81 6.36 -19.54
C GLU A 210 19.89 5.00 -20.26
N LYS A 211 18.77 4.28 -20.22
CA LYS A 211 18.10 3.77 -21.42
C LYS A 211 16.69 4.34 -21.39
N ASN A 212 16.47 5.45 -22.09
CA ASN A 212 15.10 5.82 -22.45
C ASN A 212 14.62 4.79 -23.47
N GLU A 213 13.94 3.75 -23.02
CA GLU A 213 13.20 2.87 -23.93
C GLU A 213 12.08 3.71 -24.56
N THR A 214 12.29 4.10 -25.81
CA THR A 214 11.27 4.78 -26.62
C THR A 214 10.18 3.78 -27.01
N LEU A 215 8.97 4.23 -27.33
CA LEU A 215 7.91 3.33 -27.82
C LEU A 215 8.16 3.00 -29.30
N SER A 216 7.96 1.76 -29.73
CA SER A 216 7.92 1.44 -31.16
C SER A 216 6.70 2.07 -31.85
N ALA A 217 6.72 2.17 -33.19
CA ALA A 217 5.58 2.70 -33.95
C ALA A 217 4.32 1.85 -33.73
N GLU A 218 4.48 0.54 -33.58
CA GLU A 218 3.41 -0.40 -33.30
C GLU A 218 2.82 -0.18 -31.91
N VAL A 219 3.66 -0.02 -30.88
CA VAL A 219 3.21 0.27 -29.51
C VAL A 219 2.49 1.62 -29.45
N MET A 220 3.03 2.65 -30.12
CA MET A 220 2.37 3.95 -30.26
C MET A 220 0.98 3.80 -30.86
N SER A 221 0.82 2.99 -31.90
CA SER A 221 -0.48 2.76 -32.54
C SER A 221 -1.46 2.05 -31.62
N ILE A 222 -1.00 1.06 -30.83
CA ILE A 222 -1.85 0.33 -29.87
C ILE A 222 -2.34 1.29 -28.78
N ILE A 223 -1.45 2.10 -28.21
CA ILE A 223 -1.81 3.09 -27.19
C ILE A 223 -2.76 4.15 -27.76
N GLN A 224 -2.53 4.61 -29.00
CA GLN A 224 -3.44 5.52 -29.67
C GLN A 224 -4.86 4.93 -29.80
N ASP A 225 -4.97 3.66 -30.18
CA ASP A 225 -6.26 2.96 -30.29
C ASP A 225 -6.94 2.78 -28.95
N TYR A 226 -6.20 2.28 -27.96
CA TYR A 226 -6.70 2.08 -26.61
C TYR A 226 -7.24 3.38 -26.01
N ARG A 227 -6.48 4.48 -26.10
CA ARG A 227 -6.93 5.78 -25.58
C ARG A 227 -8.13 6.33 -26.32
N ASN A 228 -8.21 6.18 -27.64
CA ASN A 228 -9.39 6.62 -28.38
C ASN A 228 -10.64 5.79 -28.07
N ALA A 229 -10.48 4.52 -27.71
CA ALA A 229 -11.60 3.63 -27.37
C ALA A 229 -12.08 3.79 -25.92
N ILE A 230 -11.14 3.85 -24.96
CA ILE A 230 -11.44 3.80 -23.52
C ILE A 230 -11.44 5.20 -22.90
N TRP A 231 -10.57 6.10 -23.40
CA TRP A 231 -10.36 7.44 -22.84
C TRP A 231 -10.58 8.59 -23.85
N PRO A 232 -11.64 8.58 -24.69
CA PRO A 232 -11.80 9.54 -25.79
C PRO A 232 -11.88 11.01 -25.34
N ASN A 233 -12.39 11.25 -24.13
CA ASN A 233 -12.59 12.59 -23.58
C ASN A 233 -11.44 13.06 -22.67
N ASP A 234 -10.50 12.17 -22.31
CA ASP A 234 -9.41 12.46 -21.38
C ASP A 234 -8.11 12.78 -22.11
N ASN A 235 -8.13 13.89 -22.84
CA ASN A 235 -6.98 14.40 -23.55
C ASN A 235 -6.08 15.26 -22.64
N ASN A 236 -4.76 15.10 -22.80
CA ASN A 236 -3.73 15.71 -21.95
C ASN A 236 -3.81 15.26 -20.48
N LYS A 237 -4.20 14.01 -20.23
CA LYS A 237 -4.25 13.41 -18.89
C LYS A 237 -3.53 12.06 -18.92
N PHE A 238 -2.52 11.91 -18.06
CA PHE A 238 -1.95 10.60 -17.75
C PHE A 238 -2.93 9.83 -16.88
N ASN A 239 -2.96 8.51 -17.01
CA ASN A 239 -3.73 7.62 -16.16
C ASN A 239 -3.00 6.29 -16.01
N GLU A 240 -3.23 5.64 -14.87
CA GLU A 240 -2.50 4.43 -14.47
C GLU A 240 -2.76 3.26 -15.41
N GLU A 241 -3.97 3.13 -15.99
CA GLU A 241 -4.25 2.07 -16.95
C GLU A 241 -3.44 2.20 -18.24
N THR A 242 -3.27 3.43 -18.75
CA THR A 242 -2.44 3.69 -19.95
C THR A 242 -0.98 3.41 -19.64
N ASP A 243 -0.50 3.84 -18.47
CA ASP A 243 0.90 3.63 -18.06
C ASP A 243 1.21 2.15 -17.82
N GLY A 244 0.29 1.41 -17.20
CA GLY A 244 0.40 -0.05 -16.99
C GLY A 244 0.35 -0.85 -18.30
N LEU A 245 -0.54 -0.49 -19.22
CA LEU A 245 -0.58 -1.09 -20.56
C LEU A 245 0.71 -0.81 -21.33
N LEU A 246 1.22 0.42 -21.26
CA LEU A 246 2.45 0.83 -21.92
C LEU A 246 3.68 0.08 -21.37
N ALA A 247 3.77 -0.11 -20.06
CA ALA A 247 4.81 -0.93 -19.44
C ALA A 247 4.76 -2.38 -19.94
N THR A 248 3.56 -2.99 -20.00
CA THR A 248 3.35 -4.36 -20.49
C THR A 248 3.77 -4.51 -21.96
N LEU A 249 3.38 -3.55 -22.80
CA LEU A 249 3.70 -3.56 -24.24
C LEU A 249 5.21 -3.44 -24.49
N LEU A 250 5.91 -2.61 -23.70
CA LEU A 250 7.36 -2.46 -23.77
C LEU A 250 8.07 -3.74 -23.31
N ASP A 251 7.70 -4.29 -22.14
CA ASP A 251 8.27 -5.53 -21.63
C ASP A 251 8.17 -6.67 -22.65
N VAL A 252 6.98 -6.88 -23.20
CA VAL A 252 6.74 -7.91 -24.23
C VAL A 252 7.58 -7.69 -25.48
N SER A 253 7.69 -6.44 -25.93
CA SER A 253 8.44 -6.14 -27.15
C SER A 253 9.93 -6.41 -26.96
N ASN A 254 10.48 -6.01 -25.81
CA ASN A 254 11.89 -6.20 -25.46
C ASN A 254 12.22 -7.68 -25.21
N ARG A 255 11.47 -8.38 -24.35
CA ARG A 255 11.78 -9.77 -23.95
C ARG A 255 11.68 -10.77 -25.11
N ASN A 256 10.89 -10.43 -26.14
CA ASN A 256 10.75 -11.25 -27.35
C ASN A 256 11.68 -10.81 -28.48
N GLY A 257 12.52 -9.78 -28.28
CA GLY A 257 13.44 -9.28 -29.30
C GLY A 257 12.72 -8.71 -30.54
N ILE A 258 11.50 -8.19 -30.37
CA ILE A 258 10.68 -7.63 -31.45
C ILE A 258 10.49 -6.11 -31.33
N TYR A 259 11.18 -5.48 -30.38
CA TYR A 259 11.26 -4.04 -30.26
C TYR A 259 12.05 -3.46 -31.44
N GLU A 260 11.44 -2.51 -32.13
CA GLU A 260 12.10 -1.68 -33.13
C GLU A 260 11.89 -0.20 -32.78
N PRO A 261 12.95 0.64 -32.83
CA PRO A 261 12.79 2.06 -32.59
C PRO A 261 11.86 2.67 -33.66
N PRO A 262 10.97 3.59 -33.28
CA PRO A 262 10.04 4.17 -34.22
C PRO A 262 10.80 4.99 -35.26
N GLN A 263 10.41 4.89 -36.53
CA GLN A 263 10.98 5.68 -37.61
C GLN A 263 9.87 6.47 -38.28
N LEU A 264 10.07 7.78 -38.43
CA LEU A 264 9.19 8.58 -39.28
C LEU A 264 9.31 8.11 -40.73
N ARG A 265 8.23 8.30 -41.47
CA ARG A 265 8.22 8.06 -42.92
C ARG A 265 9.29 8.92 -43.61
N PRO A 266 10.09 8.38 -44.54
CA PRO A 266 11.16 9.12 -45.21
C PRO A 266 10.69 10.43 -45.85
N GLU A 267 9.50 10.44 -46.47
CA GLU A 267 8.89 11.63 -47.06
C GLU A 267 8.62 12.72 -46.00
N LEU A 268 8.22 12.33 -44.79
CA LEU A 268 7.95 13.27 -43.70
C LEU A 268 9.24 13.77 -43.05
N VAL A 269 10.28 12.92 -42.98
CA VAL A 269 11.63 13.34 -42.55
C VAL A 269 12.18 14.38 -43.51
N ALA A 270 12.08 14.14 -44.82
CA ALA A 270 12.54 15.08 -45.85
C ALA A 270 11.83 16.44 -45.75
N GLU A 271 10.52 16.46 -45.48
CA GLU A 271 9.78 17.72 -45.31
C GLU A 271 10.09 18.43 -43.97
N LEU A 272 10.20 17.70 -42.86
CA LEU A 272 10.53 18.29 -41.55
C LEU A 272 11.96 18.81 -41.49
N ASN A 273 12.91 18.11 -42.09
CA ASN A 273 14.32 18.49 -42.14
C ASN A 273 14.69 19.29 -43.40
N ALA A 274 13.72 19.65 -44.25
CA ALA A 274 13.99 20.56 -45.36
C ALA A 274 14.57 21.87 -44.80
N LEU A 275 15.61 22.39 -45.45
CA LEU A 275 16.22 23.66 -45.06
C LEU A 275 15.19 24.78 -45.13
N ASP A 276 15.19 25.66 -44.14
CA ASP A 276 14.35 26.85 -44.09
C ASP A 276 15.11 28.06 -43.52
N ASP A 277 14.45 29.21 -43.54
CA ASP A 277 15.02 30.48 -43.08
C ASP A 277 15.38 30.47 -41.58
N ASP A 278 14.70 29.67 -40.75
CA ASP A 278 15.00 29.57 -39.32
C ASP A 278 16.29 28.78 -39.09
N MET A 279 16.53 27.72 -39.87
CA MET A 279 17.78 26.96 -39.82
C MET A 279 18.98 27.74 -40.37
N LEU A 280 18.77 28.49 -41.47
CA LEU A 280 19.79 29.39 -42.00
C LEU A 280 20.14 30.47 -40.97
N TRP A 281 19.13 31.03 -40.30
CA TRP A 281 19.34 32.00 -39.22
C TRP A 281 20.14 31.40 -38.05
N LEU A 282 19.85 30.16 -37.64
CA LEU A 282 20.62 29.46 -36.59
C LEU A 282 22.09 29.29 -36.97
N ARG A 283 22.37 28.90 -38.23
CA ARG A 283 23.75 28.77 -38.75
C ARG A 283 24.44 30.12 -38.82
N ASP A 284 23.82 31.09 -39.49
CA ASP A 284 24.48 32.35 -39.83
C ASP A 284 24.68 33.23 -38.58
N LYS A 285 23.75 33.16 -37.60
CA LYS A 285 23.82 33.95 -36.38
C LYS A 285 24.56 33.25 -35.24
N HIS A 286 24.37 31.94 -35.06
CA HIS A 286 24.88 31.21 -33.90
C HIS A 286 25.88 30.09 -34.25
N GLY A 287 26.19 29.87 -35.54
CA GLY A 287 27.06 28.79 -35.98
C GLY A 287 26.50 27.39 -35.71
N PHE A 288 25.19 27.27 -35.50
CA PHE A 288 24.53 26.03 -35.13
C PHE A 288 23.87 25.37 -36.34
N GLU A 289 24.26 24.13 -36.63
CA GLU A 289 23.70 23.30 -37.69
C GLU A 289 23.16 21.98 -37.14
N TYR A 290 22.05 21.50 -37.70
CA TYR A 290 21.57 20.14 -37.46
C TYR A 290 22.29 19.17 -38.40
N THR A 291 22.85 18.09 -37.86
CA THR A 291 23.62 17.12 -38.66
C THR A 291 22.74 16.37 -39.68
N ASP A 292 21.42 16.31 -39.45
CA ASP A 292 20.44 15.62 -40.31
C ASP A 292 19.80 16.52 -41.38
N VAL A 293 20.31 17.74 -41.57
CA VAL A 293 19.79 18.72 -42.54
C VAL A 293 20.83 18.97 -43.62
N ASP A 294 20.38 18.99 -44.88
CA ASP A 294 21.22 19.38 -46.02
C ASP A 294 21.21 20.90 -46.19
N TYR A 295 22.25 21.56 -45.69
CA TYR A 295 22.45 23.01 -45.81
C TYR A 295 22.88 23.47 -47.21
N THR A 296 23.05 22.55 -48.17
CA THR A 296 23.32 22.88 -49.58
C THR A 296 22.05 22.98 -50.44
N ALA A 297 20.91 22.58 -49.89
CA ALA A 297 19.61 22.65 -50.56
C ALA A 297 19.07 24.09 -50.62
N GLU A 298 18.15 24.35 -51.55
CA GLU A 298 17.39 25.61 -51.61
C GLU A 298 16.43 25.72 -50.41
N PRO A 299 16.42 26.85 -49.66
CA PRO A 299 15.56 27.01 -48.50
C PRO A 299 14.08 27.06 -48.91
N LYS A 300 13.24 26.34 -48.17
CA LYS A 300 11.79 26.35 -48.32
C LYS A 300 11.14 27.29 -47.31
N PRO A 301 10.05 27.99 -47.67
CA PRO A 301 9.29 28.79 -46.73
C PRO A 301 8.66 27.90 -45.63
N VAL A 302 8.66 28.41 -44.40
CA VAL A 302 8.03 27.74 -43.26
C VAL A 302 6.51 27.69 -43.48
N THR A 303 6.03 26.56 -44.00
CA THR A 303 4.62 26.32 -44.31
C THR A 303 4.10 25.09 -43.58
N LYS A 304 2.78 25.01 -43.43
CA LYS A 304 2.15 23.84 -42.81
C LYS A 304 2.33 22.64 -43.72
N ILE A 305 2.88 21.55 -43.18
CA ILE A 305 3.07 20.30 -43.92
C ILE A 305 1.69 19.77 -44.34
N ALA A 306 1.49 19.65 -45.66
CA ALA A 306 0.22 19.21 -46.24
C ALA A 306 -0.01 17.71 -45.96
N GLY A 307 -1.28 17.32 -45.76
CA GLY A 307 -1.67 15.94 -45.50
C GLY A 307 -2.61 15.77 -44.31
N THR A 308 -3.13 14.55 -44.15
CA THR A 308 -3.94 14.16 -43.00
C THR A 308 -3.13 13.20 -42.13
N TYR A 309 -2.71 13.67 -40.95
CA TYR A 309 -1.86 12.94 -40.01
C TYR A 309 -2.63 12.67 -38.72
N LYS A 310 -3.55 11.71 -38.75
CA LYS A 310 -4.45 11.41 -37.62
C LYS A 310 -4.03 10.17 -36.85
N ARG A 311 -3.24 9.30 -37.50
CA ARG A 311 -2.92 7.96 -37.02
C ARG A 311 -1.41 7.75 -37.06
N VAL A 312 -0.88 6.92 -36.17
CA VAL A 312 0.56 6.60 -36.15
C VAL A 312 1.07 6.07 -37.51
N PRO A 313 0.35 5.19 -38.24
CA PRO A 313 0.77 4.78 -39.58
C PRO A 313 0.83 5.92 -40.61
N ASP A 314 0.22 7.08 -40.35
CA ASP A 314 0.30 8.26 -41.23
C ASP A 314 1.65 8.98 -41.09
N ILE A 315 2.36 8.77 -39.97
CA ILE A 315 3.61 9.48 -39.66
C ILE A 315 4.84 8.56 -39.54
N CYS A 316 4.64 7.30 -39.16
CA CYS A 316 5.71 6.34 -38.95
C CYS A 316 5.70 5.22 -40.00
N VAL A 317 6.87 4.66 -40.28
CA VAL A 317 6.99 3.34 -40.89
C VAL A 317 6.34 2.34 -39.93
N PHE A 318 5.42 1.53 -40.44
CA PHE A 318 4.51 0.75 -39.61
C PHE A 318 4.31 -0.66 -40.14
N LYS A 319 4.51 -1.67 -39.28
CA LYS A 319 4.36 -3.09 -39.62
C LYS A 319 3.12 -3.65 -38.95
N GLY A 320 2.00 -3.70 -39.67
CA GLY A 320 0.72 -4.18 -39.15
C GLY A 320 0.77 -5.60 -38.53
N GLY A 321 1.53 -6.52 -39.14
CA GLY A 321 1.73 -7.87 -38.59
C GLY A 321 2.50 -7.87 -37.27
N LEU A 322 3.49 -6.97 -37.12
CA LEU A 322 4.24 -6.79 -35.87
C LEU A 322 3.35 -6.20 -34.78
N ARG A 323 2.50 -5.21 -35.09
CA ARG A 323 1.48 -4.68 -34.17
C ARG A 323 0.60 -5.79 -33.63
N SER A 324 0.03 -6.62 -34.50
CA SER A 324 -0.83 -7.74 -34.09
C SER A 324 -0.08 -8.73 -33.19
N ARG A 325 1.18 -9.03 -33.52
CA ARG A 325 2.02 -9.91 -32.71
C ARG A 325 2.32 -9.32 -31.32
N ILE A 326 2.63 -8.03 -31.23
CA ILE A 326 2.84 -7.33 -29.95
C ILE A 326 1.55 -7.36 -29.13
N MET A 327 0.39 -7.08 -29.73
CA MET A 327 -0.90 -7.17 -29.02
C MET A 327 -1.19 -8.57 -28.47
N VAL A 328 -0.97 -9.61 -29.28
CA VAL A 328 -1.18 -11.00 -28.85
C VAL A 328 -0.21 -11.39 -27.74
N LEU A 329 1.06 -11.00 -27.84
CA LEU A 329 2.05 -11.26 -26.79
C LEU A 329 1.78 -10.45 -25.52
N ALA A 330 1.29 -9.21 -25.64
CA ALA A 330 0.87 -8.39 -24.51
C ALA A 330 -0.36 -8.95 -23.83
N LEU A 331 -1.33 -9.48 -24.58
CA LEU A 331 -2.45 -10.24 -24.03
C LEU A 331 -1.97 -11.53 -23.35
N ALA A 332 -1.02 -12.24 -23.96
CA ALA A 332 -0.40 -13.43 -23.38
C ALA A 332 0.41 -13.10 -22.11
N SER A 333 1.05 -11.93 -22.06
CA SER A 333 1.73 -11.42 -20.86
C SER A 333 0.73 -11.02 -19.81
N TYR A 334 -0.25 -10.19 -20.11
CA TYR A 334 -1.25 -9.77 -19.15
C TYR A 334 -2.00 -10.98 -18.55
N THR A 335 -2.25 -12.01 -19.34
CA THR A 335 -2.78 -13.29 -18.83
C THR A 335 -1.74 -14.13 -18.10
N ALA A 336 -0.44 -14.02 -18.40
CA ALA A 336 0.64 -14.68 -17.67
C ALA A 336 1.02 -13.94 -16.37
N ASP A 337 1.01 -12.62 -16.33
CA ASP A 337 1.22 -11.75 -15.18
C ASP A 337 -0.01 -11.83 -14.28
N LYS A 338 -1.25 -11.87 -14.78
CA LYS A 338 -2.39 -12.29 -13.95
C LYS A 338 -2.33 -13.75 -13.47
N ALA A 339 -1.39 -14.54 -13.99
CA ALA A 339 -1.06 -15.87 -13.49
C ALA A 339 0.25 -15.93 -12.68
N ALA A 340 1.11 -14.91 -12.73
CA ALA A 340 2.44 -14.81 -12.10
C ALA A 340 2.49 -13.76 -10.96
N ASP A 341 1.63 -12.75 -10.99
CA ASP A 341 1.19 -11.95 -9.84
C ASP A 341 0.36 -12.80 -8.86
N LYS A 342 -0.09 -13.96 -9.37
CA LYS A 342 -0.40 -15.13 -8.55
C LYS A 342 0.91 -15.90 -8.23
N SER A 343 1.68 -16.35 -9.25
CA SER A 343 2.93 -17.15 -9.08
C SER A 343 4.29 -16.45 -9.35
N THR A 344 4.88 -15.61 -8.48
CA THR A 344 6.32 -15.61 -8.10
C THR A 344 6.78 -14.43 -7.20
N PRO A 345 7.84 -14.66 -6.40
CA PRO A 345 8.18 -13.96 -5.16
C PRO A 345 9.09 -12.74 -5.35
N THR A 346 8.99 -11.84 -4.38
CA THR A 346 9.84 -10.66 -4.16
C THR A 346 11.34 -11.02 -4.22
N GLN A 347 12.00 -10.77 -5.35
CA GLN A 347 13.46 -10.85 -5.45
C GLN A 347 14.12 -9.65 -4.77
N VAL A 348 14.72 -9.93 -3.61
CA VAL A 348 15.66 -9.06 -2.92
C VAL A 348 17.03 -9.18 -3.62
N SER A 349 17.70 -8.05 -3.85
CA SER A 349 19.07 -8.02 -4.40
C SER A 349 20.08 -8.79 -3.51
N PRO A 350 21.17 -9.35 -4.08
CA PRO A 350 22.04 -10.27 -3.35
C PRO A 350 22.88 -9.52 -2.32
N VAL A 351 22.64 -9.81 -1.04
CA VAL A 351 23.55 -9.44 0.04
C VAL A 351 24.73 -10.43 0.00
N ALA A 352 25.92 -9.89 -0.26
CA ALA A 352 27.17 -10.62 -0.24
C ALA A 352 27.35 -11.38 1.08
N GLN A 353 27.66 -12.67 0.98
CA GLN A 353 28.03 -13.51 2.12
C GLN A 353 29.38 -13.04 2.69
N THR A 354 29.37 -12.33 3.81
CA THR A 354 30.54 -12.19 4.68
C THR A 354 30.48 -13.26 5.77
N GLN A 355 31.30 -14.30 5.60
CA GLN A 355 31.62 -15.26 6.64
C GLN A 355 32.27 -14.53 7.84
N THR A 356 31.60 -14.53 8.99
CA THR A 356 32.18 -14.05 10.25
C THR A 356 32.85 -15.21 10.98
N ALA A 357 34.15 -15.39 10.74
CA ALA A 357 35.02 -16.04 11.71
C ALA A 357 35.27 -15.06 12.87
N ALA A 358 34.96 -15.49 14.09
CA ALA A 358 35.22 -14.70 15.30
C ALA A 358 36.74 -14.59 15.55
N ALA A 359 37.26 -13.36 15.61
CA ALA A 359 38.56 -13.06 16.17
C ALA A 359 38.40 -12.52 17.61
N PRO A 360 39.27 -12.90 18.57
CA PRO A 360 39.14 -12.48 19.96
C PRO A 360 39.58 -11.03 20.16
N ALA A 361 38.84 -10.33 21.02
CA ALA A 361 39.08 -8.94 21.40
C ALA A 361 40.45 -8.75 22.09
N GLY A 362 41.28 -7.86 21.56
CA GLY A 362 42.46 -7.31 22.23
C GLY A 362 42.11 -6.00 22.97
N PRO A 363 42.74 -5.70 24.12
CA PRO A 363 42.40 -4.53 24.92
C PRO A 363 43.08 -3.28 24.36
N GLY A 364 42.36 -2.49 23.56
CA GLY A 364 42.81 -1.20 23.02
C GLY A 364 42.25 -0.02 23.81
N LYS A 365 43.13 0.81 24.38
CA LYS A 365 42.83 2.01 25.20
C LYS A 365 41.94 3.03 24.46
N LYS A 366 40.96 3.59 25.17
CA LYS A 366 40.17 4.77 24.80
C LYS A 366 41.10 5.97 24.50
N PRO A 367 40.90 6.72 23.40
CA PRO A 367 41.39 8.09 23.29
C PRO A 367 40.52 9.04 24.12
N GLU A 368 41.16 10.02 24.76
CA GLU A 368 40.46 11.09 25.49
C GLU A 368 39.61 11.95 24.54
N PRO A 369 38.40 12.36 24.97
CA PRO A 369 37.56 13.25 24.16
C PRO A 369 38.12 14.67 24.17
N ASP A 370 38.34 15.18 22.96
CA ASP A 370 38.69 16.56 22.68
C ASP A 370 37.64 17.52 23.25
N ARG A 371 38.11 18.52 23.99
CA ARG A 371 37.32 19.52 24.69
C ARG A 371 37.30 20.80 23.86
N SER A 372 36.27 20.98 23.04
CA SER A 372 35.91 22.31 22.52
C SER A 372 34.41 22.62 22.62
N LYS A 373 34.06 23.11 23.83
CA LYS A 373 32.95 23.97 24.29
C LYS A 373 31.46 23.61 23.98
N PRO A 374 30.64 23.43 25.05
CA PRO A 374 29.18 23.33 25.02
C PRO A 374 28.46 24.68 25.18
N GLY A 375 27.28 24.82 24.58
CA GLY A 375 26.25 25.79 24.97
C GLY A 375 24.89 25.15 24.64
N GLU A 376 23.90 25.05 25.52
CA GLU A 376 23.58 25.75 26.76
C GLU A 376 23.24 24.74 27.89
N ILE A 377 23.53 25.08 29.14
CA ILE A 377 23.26 24.23 30.29
C ILE A 377 21.84 24.54 30.81
N PHE A 378 20.91 23.59 30.64
CA PHE A 378 19.64 23.61 31.38
C PHE A 378 19.92 23.39 32.88
N GLN A 379 19.72 24.44 33.68
CA GLN A 379 19.69 24.33 35.13
C GLN A 379 18.26 24.07 35.60
N GLU A 380 18.09 22.95 36.28
CA GLU A 380 16.86 22.55 36.94
C GLU A 380 16.65 23.47 38.15
N LYS A 381 15.81 24.50 38.01
CA LYS A 381 15.25 25.20 39.17
C LYS A 381 13.85 24.63 39.43
N PRO A 382 13.56 24.13 40.64
CA PRO A 382 12.20 23.81 41.01
C PRO A 382 11.39 25.12 41.01
N PRO A 383 10.09 25.11 40.63
CA PRO A 383 9.30 26.32 40.65
C PRO A 383 9.13 26.81 42.09
N ALA A 384 9.87 27.86 42.44
CA ALA A 384 9.48 28.75 43.52
C ALA A 384 8.34 29.62 42.98
N ASP A 385 7.13 29.31 43.45
CA ASP A 385 5.90 30.09 43.34
C ASP A 385 5.29 30.25 41.93
N ARG A 386 4.02 29.82 41.80
CA ARG A 386 3.23 29.83 40.56
C ARG A 386 2.93 31.24 40.01
N ALA A 387 3.34 32.30 40.72
CA ALA A 387 3.09 33.70 40.36
C ALA A 387 4.28 34.41 39.66
N GLY A 388 5.46 33.79 39.58
CA GLY A 388 6.71 34.48 39.20
C GLY A 388 7.45 33.95 37.96
N ALA A 389 6.90 33.00 37.20
CA ALA A 389 7.56 32.49 36.01
C ALA A 389 7.67 33.60 34.92
N PRO A 390 8.85 33.84 34.32
CA PRO A 390 8.97 34.77 33.21
C PRO A 390 8.04 34.31 32.08
N LYS A 391 7.10 35.16 31.65
CA LYS A 391 6.25 34.87 30.49
C LYS A 391 7.17 34.60 29.27
N PRO A 392 7.06 33.44 28.60
CA PRO A 392 7.84 33.15 27.41
C PRO A 392 7.53 34.22 26.34
N LYS A 393 8.55 34.99 25.94
CA LYS A 393 8.39 36.15 25.05
C LYS A 393 7.90 35.82 23.63
N ASN A 394 7.84 34.54 23.26
CA ASN A 394 7.54 34.08 21.89
C ASN A 394 6.40 33.05 21.81
N LEU A 395 5.63 32.83 22.88
CA LEU A 395 4.36 32.10 22.76
C LEU A 395 3.27 33.06 22.29
N TRP A 396 2.34 32.57 21.48
CA TRP A 396 1.22 33.41 21.07
C TRP A 396 0.37 33.79 22.29
N PRO A 397 -0.26 34.98 22.31
CA PRO A 397 -1.21 35.33 23.36
C PRO A 397 -2.30 34.25 23.45
N GLY A 398 -2.51 33.68 24.64
CA GLY A 398 -3.51 32.63 24.85
C GLY A 398 -3.08 31.21 24.45
N GLU A 399 -1.83 31.00 23.99
CA GLU A 399 -1.38 29.67 23.54
C GLU A 399 -1.38 28.64 24.68
N ILE A 400 -0.94 29.04 25.89
CA ILE A 400 -0.91 28.15 27.07
C ILE A 400 -2.33 27.75 27.48
N GLU A 401 -3.25 28.70 27.49
CA GLU A 401 -4.67 28.45 27.77
C GLU A 401 -5.25 27.48 26.73
N ARG A 402 -5.02 27.75 25.44
CA ARG A 402 -5.48 26.89 24.33
C ARG A 402 -4.94 25.46 24.41
N ILE A 403 -3.64 25.27 24.67
CA ILE A 403 -3.07 23.92 24.71
C ILE A 403 -3.53 23.13 25.94
N LYS A 404 -3.83 23.79 27.06
CA LYS A 404 -4.42 23.16 28.26
C LYS A 404 -5.84 22.68 28.01
N GLU A 405 -6.61 23.39 27.20
CA GLU A 405 -7.95 22.94 26.77
C GLU A 405 -7.89 21.73 25.84
N ILE A 406 -6.85 21.62 25.01
CA ILE A 406 -6.67 20.54 24.03
C ILE A 406 -6.09 19.26 24.67
N GLU A 407 -5.27 19.39 25.71
CA GLU A 407 -4.55 18.27 26.33
C GLU A 407 -5.41 17.01 26.59
N PRO A 408 -6.61 17.10 27.18
CA PRO A 408 -7.43 15.92 27.48
C PRO A 408 -8.00 15.25 26.22
N LEU A 409 -7.96 15.92 25.08
CA LEU A 409 -8.48 15.45 23.80
C LEU A 409 -7.43 14.69 22.98
N LEU A 410 -6.14 14.84 23.28
CA LEU A 410 -5.06 14.25 22.48
C LEU A 410 -5.05 12.73 22.55
N ARG A 411 -4.61 12.10 21.45
CA ARG A 411 -4.33 10.67 21.46
C ARG A 411 -3.02 10.36 22.16
N LEU A 412 -3.04 9.22 22.86
CA LEU A 412 -1.87 8.57 23.44
C LEU A 412 -1.96 7.09 23.12
N PRO A 413 -1.54 6.70 21.90
CA PRO A 413 -1.70 5.33 21.47
C PRO A 413 -0.89 4.40 22.37
N GLU A 414 -1.57 3.38 22.89
CA GLU A 414 -1.03 2.37 23.80
C GLU A 414 -0.40 2.91 25.10
N ARG A 415 -0.88 4.05 25.62
CA ARG A 415 -0.37 4.62 26.89
C ARG A 415 -0.31 3.57 28.01
N GLU A 416 -1.30 2.70 28.09
CA GLU A 416 -1.39 1.63 29.09
C GLU A 416 -0.24 0.62 29.04
N VAL A 417 0.43 0.51 27.88
CA VAL A 417 1.58 -0.35 27.69
C VAL A 417 2.85 0.31 28.24
N TYR A 418 3.09 1.57 27.91
CA TYR A 418 4.36 2.25 28.22
C TYR A 418 4.35 2.96 29.58
N ASP A 419 3.20 3.49 29.99
CA ASP A 419 3.04 4.32 31.19
C ASP A 419 2.52 3.53 32.40
N ALA A 420 2.67 2.20 32.38
CA ALA A 420 2.26 1.36 33.50
C ALA A 420 3.08 1.69 34.77
N PRO A 421 2.50 1.62 35.99
CA PRO A 421 3.19 2.00 37.23
C PRO A 421 4.55 1.30 37.44
N ARG A 422 4.67 0.05 36.97
CA ARG A 422 5.93 -0.71 37.04
C ARG A 422 7.07 -0.09 36.22
N PHE A 423 6.77 0.48 35.06
CA PHE A 423 7.77 1.09 34.17
C PHE A 423 8.17 2.48 34.65
N ASN A 424 7.20 3.23 35.19
CA ASN A 424 7.47 4.46 35.93
C ASN A 424 8.42 4.24 37.11
N LYS A 425 8.22 3.17 37.89
CA LYS A 425 9.12 2.77 38.99
C LYS A 425 10.49 2.32 38.49
N LEU A 426 10.54 1.58 37.38
CA LEU A 426 11.78 1.15 36.75
C LEU A 426 12.64 2.35 36.34
N PHE A 427 12.06 3.29 35.61
CA PHE A 427 12.74 4.51 35.16
C PHE A 427 13.27 5.32 36.35
N ARG A 428 12.44 5.59 37.37
CA ARG A 428 12.87 6.37 38.54
C ARG A 428 13.96 5.69 39.38
N LYS A 429 13.98 4.35 39.42
CA LYS A 429 14.98 3.59 40.18
C LYS A 429 16.31 3.47 39.44
N SER A 430 16.29 3.42 38.11
CA SER A 430 17.44 2.94 37.33
C SER A 430 17.77 3.71 36.05
N GLY A 431 16.91 4.63 35.61
CA GLY A 431 17.05 5.31 34.32
C GLY A 431 16.64 4.46 33.10
N LEU A 432 16.27 3.19 33.32
CA LEU A 432 15.87 2.26 32.28
C LEU A 432 14.44 2.53 31.78
N ILE A 433 14.24 2.43 30.46
CA ILE A 433 12.94 2.53 29.79
C ILE A 433 12.54 1.21 29.12
N GLU A 434 11.23 1.00 29.01
CA GLU A 434 10.65 -0.12 28.27
C GLU A 434 10.38 0.29 26.82
N ILE A 435 10.99 -0.42 25.86
CA ILE A 435 10.68 -0.25 24.43
C ILE A 435 9.54 -1.19 24.02
N ARG A 436 9.65 -2.48 24.34
CA ARG A 436 8.59 -3.50 24.31
C ARG A 436 9.04 -4.68 25.18
N ASN A 437 8.08 -5.45 25.66
CA ASN A 437 8.32 -6.63 26.51
C ASN A 437 9.13 -7.74 25.84
N THR A 438 9.28 -7.71 24.52
CA THR A 438 10.09 -8.64 23.73
C THR A 438 11.56 -8.23 23.63
N PHE A 439 11.92 -7.02 24.09
CA PHE A 439 13.28 -6.49 24.03
C PHE A 439 13.84 -6.21 25.44
N PRO A 440 15.16 -6.22 25.61
CA PRO A 440 15.77 -5.72 26.83
C PRO A 440 15.39 -4.26 27.09
N HIS A 441 15.25 -3.89 28.37
CA HIS A 441 15.13 -2.49 28.75
C HIS A 441 16.33 -1.69 28.24
N PHE A 442 16.09 -0.43 27.86
CA PHE A 442 17.13 0.46 27.34
C PHE A 442 17.54 1.46 28.41
N ASP A 443 18.85 1.64 28.64
CA ASP A 443 19.35 2.68 29.53
C ASP A 443 19.37 4.03 28.81
N LEU A 444 18.59 4.98 29.31
CA LEU A 444 18.51 6.30 28.71
C LEU A 444 19.86 7.05 28.79
N ALA A 445 20.78 6.65 29.67
CA ALA A 445 22.14 7.18 29.71
C ALA A 445 22.95 6.83 28.44
N ASP A 446 22.57 5.78 27.71
CA ASP A 446 23.24 5.36 26.47
C ASP A 446 22.76 6.15 25.23
N LEU A 447 21.72 6.99 25.38
CA LEU A 447 21.22 7.85 24.32
C LEU A 447 22.15 9.07 24.11
N THR A 448 23.19 8.88 23.31
CA THR A 448 24.16 9.93 22.96
C THR A 448 23.88 10.57 21.58
N ASP A 449 23.35 9.78 20.65
CA ASP A 449 22.81 10.20 19.37
C ASP A 449 21.57 9.36 19.00
N TRP A 450 20.81 9.81 18.00
CA TRP A 450 19.58 9.14 17.59
C TRP A 450 19.79 7.94 16.65
N ALA A 451 21.04 7.65 16.27
CA ALA A 451 21.36 6.50 15.43
C ALA A 451 21.43 5.18 16.24
N VAL A 452 21.26 5.24 17.56
CA VAL A 452 21.27 4.10 18.49
C VAL A 452 20.43 2.91 18.00
N HIS A 453 21.04 1.72 17.99
CA HIS A 453 20.40 0.48 17.55
C HIS A 453 21.02 -0.77 18.19
N PRO A 454 20.93 -0.91 19.53
CA PRO A 454 21.72 -1.89 20.29
C PRO A 454 21.36 -3.34 19.97
N THR A 455 20.16 -3.58 19.44
CA THR A 455 19.67 -4.93 19.12
C THR A 455 19.93 -5.34 17.67
N GLY A 456 20.27 -4.39 16.78
CA GLY A 456 20.27 -4.62 15.33
C GLY A 456 18.90 -4.97 14.74
N ASN A 457 17.83 -5.01 15.55
CA ASN A 457 16.50 -5.46 15.13
C ASN A 457 15.66 -4.27 14.60
N PRO A 458 15.21 -4.28 13.33
CA PRO A 458 14.40 -3.19 12.77
C PRO A 458 13.12 -2.88 13.56
N VAL A 459 12.49 -3.89 14.16
CA VAL A 459 11.26 -3.72 14.96
C VAL A 459 11.54 -2.93 16.25
N TRP A 460 12.71 -3.12 16.86
CA TRP A 460 13.14 -2.30 17.98
C TRP A 460 13.26 -0.83 17.57
N ARG A 461 13.85 -0.56 16.39
CA ARG A 461 13.99 0.79 15.82
C ARG A 461 12.64 1.47 15.63
N ILE A 462 11.62 0.74 15.16
CA ILE A 462 10.25 1.25 15.01
C ILE A 462 9.69 1.70 16.38
N TYR A 463 9.71 0.83 17.39
CA TYR A 463 9.12 1.16 18.70
C TYR A 463 9.93 2.21 19.47
N PHE A 464 11.26 2.22 19.34
CA PHE A 464 12.09 3.28 19.89
C PHE A 464 11.74 4.63 19.25
N ASN A 465 11.61 4.69 17.92
CA ASN A 465 11.25 5.91 17.21
C ASN A 465 9.78 6.31 17.39
N SER A 466 8.92 5.45 17.95
CA SER A 466 7.54 5.83 18.30
C SER A 466 7.47 6.86 19.44
N MET A 467 8.54 6.96 20.25
CA MET A 467 8.62 7.77 21.47
C MET A 467 7.52 7.48 22.50
N ALA A 468 6.75 6.40 22.38
CA ALA A 468 5.68 6.11 23.35
C ALA A 468 6.22 5.89 24.79
N TRP A 469 7.46 5.45 24.90
CA TRP A 469 8.20 5.29 26.15
C TRP A 469 8.52 6.62 26.87
N THR A 470 8.34 7.78 26.24
CA THR A 470 8.58 9.08 26.90
C THR A 470 7.48 9.46 27.90
N SER A 471 6.39 8.68 27.96
CA SER A 471 5.30 8.87 28.92
C SER A 471 5.75 8.89 30.38
N VAL A 472 6.78 8.11 30.73
CA VAL A 472 7.30 8.01 32.10
C VAL A 472 7.93 9.31 32.64
N PHE A 473 8.11 10.33 31.80
CA PHE A 473 8.70 11.61 32.20
C PHE A 473 7.71 12.57 32.85
N THR A 474 6.41 12.30 32.78
CA THR A 474 5.39 13.22 33.30
C THR A 474 5.11 13.03 34.79
N ASP A 475 4.29 13.93 35.31
CA ASP A 475 3.90 14.08 36.71
C ASP A 475 2.75 13.14 37.13
N GLU A 476 2.22 12.33 36.22
CA GLU A 476 1.18 11.33 36.48
C GLU A 476 1.42 10.07 35.64
N ASP A 477 1.09 8.89 36.17
CA ASP A 477 0.98 7.66 35.36
C ASP A 477 -0.39 7.51 34.69
N VAL A 478 -0.57 6.41 33.96
CA VAL A 478 -1.83 6.05 33.29
C VAL A 478 -3.03 5.94 34.23
N ASN A 479 -2.81 5.71 35.53
CA ASN A 479 -3.88 5.63 36.54
C ASN A 479 -4.16 6.98 37.21
N GLY A 480 -3.47 8.05 36.81
CA GLY A 480 -3.55 9.37 37.44
C GLY A 480 -2.85 9.45 38.80
N ASN A 481 -1.97 8.49 39.13
CA ASN A 481 -1.20 8.61 40.37
C ASN A 481 -0.11 9.67 40.18
N PRO A 482 0.02 10.63 41.11
CA PRO A 482 1.01 11.69 41.02
C PRO A 482 2.44 11.16 41.19
N GLN A 483 3.37 11.72 40.44
CA GLN A 483 4.79 11.36 40.41
C GLN A 483 5.66 12.59 40.17
N GLU A 484 6.95 12.52 40.54
CA GLU A 484 7.89 13.59 40.20
C GLU A 484 8.14 13.58 38.67
N PRO A 485 7.94 14.70 37.96
CA PRO A 485 8.21 14.78 36.53
C PRO A 485 9.70 14.96 36.24
N HIS A 486 10.17 14.42 35.11
CA HIS A 486 11.55 14.49 34.65
C HIS A 486 11.67 15.33 33.36
N TRP A 487 11.27 16.60 33.43
CA TRP A 487 11.23 17.51 32.29
C TRP A 487 12.58 17.73 31.61
N LYS A 488 13.68 17.72 32.38
CA LYS A 488 15.03 17.79 31.81
C LYS A 488 15.31 16.61 30.87
N LYS A 489 14.91 15.39 31.27
CA LYS A 489 15.07 14.20 30.44
C LYS A 489 14.18 14.25 29.20
N ALA A 490 12.94 14.71 29.33
CA ALA A 490 12.06 14.93 28.18
C ALA A 490 12.70 15.92 27.18
N PHE A 491 13.26 17.03 27.67
CA PHE A 491 14.00 17.99 26.84
C PHE A 491 15.23 17.35 26.19
N ASP A 492 16.11 16.69 26.95
CA ASP A 492 17.35 16.10 26.42
C ASP A 492 17.06 15.09 25.30
N VAL A 493 16.01 14.28 25.47
CA VAL A 493 15.53 13.33 24.46
C VAL A 493 15.04 14.06 23.21
N LEU A 494 14.15 15.04 23.35
CA LEU A 494 13.62 15.78 22.20
C LEU A 494 14.71 16.60 21.48
N GLU A 495 15.66 17.19 22.22
CA GLU A 495 16.81 17.89 21.64
C GLU A 495 17.69 16.93 20.84
N THR A 496 17.96 15.73 21.36
CA THR A 496 18.76 14.74 20.64
C THR A 496 18.07 14.32 19.34
N PHE A 497 16.75 14.13 19.36
CA PHE A 497 15.96 13.82 18.16
C PHE A 497 15.96 14.98 17.16
N VAL A 498 15.61 16.19 17.61
CA VAL A 498 15.54 17.38 16.76
C VAL A 498 16.90 17.65 16.11
N ARG A 499 17.99 17.59 16.88
CA ARG A 499 19.36 17.75 16.37
C ARG A 499 19.70 16.70 15.31
N HIS A 500 19.29 15.45 15.50
CA HIS A 500 19.51 14.40 14.52
C HIS A 500 18.75 14.66 13.22
N VAL A 501 17.46 15.00 13.30
CA VAL A 501 16.62 15.31 12.13
C VAL A 501 17.15 16.56 11.38
N GLU A 502 17.65 17.55 12.10
CA GLU A 502 18.32 18.72 11.52
C GLU A 502 19.64 18.37 10.84
N ALA A 503 20.46 17.49 11.44
CA ALA A 503 21.71 17.01 10.86
C ALA A 503 21.48 16.22 9.55
N GLU A 504 20.35 15.51 9.44
CA GLU A 504 19.93 14.83 8.21
C GLU A 504 19.27 15.78 7.18
N GLY A 505 19.26 17.09 7.45
CA GLY A 505 18.76 18.11 6.53
C GLY A 505 17.24 18.19 6.45
N LEU A 506 16.52 17.78 7.50
CA LEU A 506 15.04 17.80 7.58
C LEU A 506 14.38 16.99 6.45
N ARG A 507 14.90 15.80 6.14
CA ARG A 507 14.37 14.91 5.09
C ARG A 507 13.87 13.59 5.68
N PRO A 508 12.72 13.06 5.23
CA PRO A 508 12.21 11.77 5.69
C PRO A 508 12.84 10.62 4.89
N ASN A 509 14.11 10.29 5.16
CA ASN A 509 14.92 9.45 4.27
C ASN A 509 15.46 8.15 4.89
N ASN A 510 14.94 7.72 6.05
CA ASN A 510 15.43 6.53 6.75
C ASN A 510 14.32 5.87 7.59
N ASP A 511 14.72 4.87 8.37
CA ASP A 511 13.89 4.07 9.25
C ASP A 511 13.31 4.83 10.46
N ILE A 512 13.80 6.04 10.82
CA ILE A 512 13.20 6.85 11.91
C ILE A 512 11.83 7.40 11.50
N TRP A 513 11.62 7.54 10.18
CA TRP A 513 10.38 8.00 9.57
C TRP A 513 9.43 6.86 9.21
N ASP A 514 9.65 5.64 9.71
CA ASP A 514 8.67 4.56 9.62
C ASP A 514 7.25 5.07 9.94
N ASP A 515 6.26 4.59 9.20
CA ASP A 515 4.94 5.18 9.19
C ASP A 515 4.19 4.95 10.52
N HIS A 516 4.42 3.80 11.16
CA HIS A 516 3.93 3.51 12.50
C HIS A 516 4.63 4.37 13.55
N ALA A 517 5.96 4.43 13.51
CA ALA A 517 6.73 5.28 14.43
C ALA A 517 6.35 6.76 14.32
N THR A 518 6.17 7.27 13.10
CA THR A 518 5.88 8.69 12.82
C THR A 518 4.51 9.11 13.32
N GLY A 519 3.49 8.25 13.18
CA GLY A 519 2.15 8.50 13.71
C GLY A 519 2.15 8.62 15.24
N TYR A 520 2.74 7.63 15.93
CA TYR A 520 2.80 7.61 17.40
C TYR A 520 3.62 8.78 17.92
N ARG A 521 4.80 9.02 17.33
CA ARG A 521 5.70 10.09 17.76
C ARG A 521 5.04 11.46 17.66
N ALA A 522 4.21 11.69 16.63
CA ALA A 522 3.48 12.94 16.51
C ALA A 522 2.53 13.19 17.69
N SER A 523 1.78 12.16 18.11
CA SER A 523 0.90 12.20 19.29
C SER A 523 1.67 12.41 20.59
N TYR A 524 2.73 11.64 20.84
CA TYR A 524 3.50 11.73 22.09
C TYR A 524 4.25 13.06 22.22
N ILE A 525 4.79 13.61 21.14
CA ILE A 525 5.38 14.96 21.14
C ILE A 525 4.30 16.02 21.40
N ALA A 526 3.15 15.92 20.74
CA ALA A 526 2.03 16.83 20.95
C ALA A 526 1.59 16.83 22.42
N TRP A 527 1.47 15.65 23.04
CA TRP A 527 1.09 15.53 24.44
C TRP A 527 2.14 16.05 25.42
N LEU A 528 3.43 15.73 25.23
CA LEU A 528 4.49 16.32 26.05
C LEU A 528 4.48 17.85 25.95
N TYR A 529 4.19 18.38 24.75
CA TYR A 529 4.03 19.81 24.53
C TYR A 529 2.85 20.39 25.32
N THR A 530 1.67 19.77 25.30
CA THR A 530 0.52 20.31 26.05
C THR A 530 0.68 20.19 27.56
N ARG A 531 1.36 19.15 28.08
CA ARG A 531 1.58 18.95 29.52
C ARG A 531 2.48 19.99 30.21
N GLY A 532 3.20 20.82 29.45
CA GLY A 532 3.96 21.94 30.02
C GLY A 532 5.37 22.14 29.48
N LEU A 533 5.80 21.39 28.46
CA LEU A 533 7.09 21.62 27.82
C LEU A 533 7.32 23.09 27.37
N PRO A 534 6.34 23.84 26.81
CA PRO A 534 6.52 25.21 26.32
C PRO A 534 6.92 26.22 27.40
N GLU A 535 6.53 25.97 28.65
CA GLU A 535 6.91 26.80 29.80
C GLU A 535 8.37 26.55 30.25
N ARG A 536 9.00 25.48 29.74
CA ARG A 536 10.28 24.94 30.23
C ARG A 536 11.39 24.98 29.18
N ILE A 537 11.04 25.10 27.90
CA ILE A 537 12.00 25.14 26.79
C ILE A 537 12.32 26.56 26.34
N THR A 538 13.50 26.73 25.73
CA THR A 538 13.89 28.02 25.15
C THR A 538 13.03 28.33 23.91
N PRO A 539 12.77 29.62 23.61
CA PRO A 539 12.09 30.00 22.38
C PRO A 539 12.77 29.45 21.11
N GLU A 540 14.09 29.39 21.12
CA GLU A 540 14.93 28.87 20.03
C GLU A 540 14.66 27.38 19.81
N PHE A 541 14.64 26.58 20.88
CA PHE A 541 14.29 25.17 20.79
C PHE A 541 12.84 24.97 20.33
N ASN A 542 11.90 25.75 20.86
CA ASN A 542 10.50 25.68 20.45
C ASN A 542 10.34 25.91 18.94
N ALA A 543 11.05 26.90 18.39
CA ALA A 543 11.04 27.15 16.94
C ALA A 543 11.60 25.97 16.12
N ARG A 544 12.65 25.30 16.61
CA ARG A 544 13.23 24.10 15.98
C ARG A 544 12.28 22.91 16.04
N LEU A 545 11.71 22.62 17.21
CA LEU A 545 10.72 21.57 17.40
C LEU A 545 9.51 21.76 16.47
N ARG A 546 8.99 23.00 16.36
CA ARG A 546 7.89 23.33 15.44
C ARG A 546 8.22 23.04 13.97
N LYS A 547 9.45 23.28 13.52
CA LYS A 547 9.89 22.91 12.17
C LYS A 547 9.84 21.39 11.96
N VAL A 548 10.32 20.62 12.94
CA VAL A 548 10.25 19.15 12.91
C VAL A 548 8.80 18.66 12.90
N MET A 549 7.89 19.30 13.63
CA MET A 549 6.46 18.95 13.60
C MET A 549 5.79 19.29 12.27
N MET A 550 6.23 20.34 11.57
CA MET A 550 5.76 20.59 10.19
C MET A 550 6.27 19.54 9.20
N LEU A 551 7.45 18.95 9.44
CA LEU A 551 7.93 17.80 8.68
C LEU A 551 7.09 16.54 8.97
N HIS A 552 6.69 16.30 10.22
CA HIS A 552 5.74 15.23 10.55
C HIS A 552 4.41 15.41 9.82
N ARG A 553 3.85 16.63 9.80
CA ARG A 553 2.63 16.94 9.05
C ARG A 553 2.74 16.50 7.60
N LYS A 554 3.79 16.95 6.91
CA LYS A 554 3.99 16.64 5.50
C LYS A 554 4.11 15.13 5.29
N THR A 555 4.94 14.47 6.09
CA THR A 555 5.23 13.04 5.97
C THR A 555 3.98 12.18 6.21
N LEU A 556 3.18 12.50 7.24
CA LEU A 556 1.92 11.79 7.51
C LEU A 556 0.87 12.01 6.42
N MET A 557 0.78 13.22 5.86
CA MET A 557 -0.08 13.47 4.70
C MET A 557 0.38 12.65 3.48
N ASP A 558 1.68 12.62 3.21
CA ASP A 558 2.26 11.82 2.12
C ASP A 558 1.96 10.32 2.31
N TYR A 559 2.01 9.79 3.54
CA TYR A 559 1.62 8.40 3.83
C TYR A 559 0.16 8.13 3.58
N LEU A 560 -0.73 9.00 4.05
CA LEU A 560 -2.17 8.87 3.87
C LEU A 560 -2.63 9.06 2.42
N ASP A 561 -1.84 9.74 1.57
CA ASP A 561 -2.08 9.89 0.13
C ASP A 561 -1.38 8.82 -0.74
N SER A 562 -0.46 8.02 -0.18
CA SER A 562 0.38 7.09 -0.96
C SER A 562 -0.32 5.83 -1.48
N GLU A 563 -1.62 5.65 -1.20
CA GLU A 563 -2.43 4.42 -1.41
C GLU A 563 -1.90 3.14 -0.75
N LYS A 564 -0.64 3.11 -0.29
CA LYS A 564 0.05 1.96 0.30
C LYS A 564 -0.68 1.37 1.51
N TRP A 565 -1.28 2.22 2.34
CA TRP A 565 -1.85 1.84 3.64
C TRP A 565 -3.36 1.71 3.62
N GLN A 566 -3.96 1.74 2.44
CA GLN A 566 -5.39 1.93 2.28
C GLN A 566 -6.28 0.82 2.88
N PHE A 567 -5.74 -0.38 3.05
CA PHE A 567 -6.39 -1.52 3.72
C PHE A 567 -5.75 -1.87 5.07
N SER A 568 -4.83 -1.02 5.55
CA SER A 568 -4.11 -1.24 6.80
C SER A 568 -4.68 -0.38 7.92
N ASN A 569 -4.75 -0.96 9.12
CA ASN A 569 -5.03 -0.21 10.35
C ASN A 569 -4.04 0.94 10.61
N HIS A 570 -2.92 0.97 9.87
CA HIS A 570 -1.97 2.08 9.89
C HIS A 570 -2.59 3.42 9.52
N THR A 571 -3.61 3.42 8.68
CA THR A 571 -4.37 4.63 8.35
C THR A 571 -4.94 5.31 9.60
N LEU A 572 -5.39 4.54 10.60
CA LEU A 572 -6.02 5.08 11.81
C LEU A 572 -5.01 5.88 12.64
N PHE A 573 -3.87 5.29 13.00
CA PHE A 573 -2.91 5.99 13.86
C PHE A 573 -2.12 7.08 13.12
N GLN A 574 -1.94 6.98 11.80
CA GLN A 574 -1.38 8.06 10.99
C GLN A 574 -2.31 9.29 10.99
N ALA A 575 -3.62 9.07 10.84
CA ALA A 575 -4.63 10.13 10.88
C ALA A 575 -4.78 10.74 12.29
N GLU A 576 -4.77 9.91 13.33
CA GLU A 576 -4.78 10.35 14.73
C GLU A 576 -3.54 11.21 15.08
N GLY A 577 -2.33 10.73 14.72
CA GLY A 577 -1.10 11.49 14.95
C GLY A 577 -1.04 12.80 14.15
N LEU A 578 -1.58 12.80 12.93
CA LEU A 578 -1.72 14.02 12.11
C LEU A 578 -2.70 15.01 12.76
N ALA A 579 -3.79 14.53 13.35
CA ALA A 579 -4.78 15.35 14.02
C ALA A 579 -4.24 15.96 15.32
N ASP A 580 -3.56 15.19 16.18
CA ASP A 580 -2.92 15.71 17.39
C ASP A 580 -1.89 16.79 17.08
N MET A 581 -1.00 16.52 16.13
CA MET A 581 -0.01 17.51 15.70
C MET A 581 -0.69 18.76 15.14
N ALA A 582 -1.78 18.61 14.38
CA ALA A 582 -2.52 19.74 13.84
C ALA A 582 -3.15 20.60 14.95
N MET A 583 -3.75 19.99 15.97
CA MET A 583 -4.35 20.71 17.09
C MET A 583 -3.32 21.53 17.87
N VAL A 584 -2.15 20.95 18.14
CA VAL A 584 -1.12 21.58 18.97
C VAL A 584 -0.28 22.58 18.18
N PHE A 585 0.23 22.18 17.01
CA PHE A 585 1.28 22.94 16.32
C PHE A 585 0.78 23.87 15.21
N LEU A 586 -0.47 23.72 14.72
CA LEU A 586 -1.04 24.63 13.71
C LEU A 586 -1.91 25.73 14.34
N THR A 587 -1.58 26.98 14.03
CA THR A 587 -2.28 28.15 14.57
C THR A 587 -3.03 28.98 13.59
N ASP A 588 -2.75 28.79 12.31
CA ASP A 588 -3.68 29.19 11.28
C ASP A 588 -4.91 28.27 11.34
N ASP A 589 -6.05 28.84 11.70
CA ASP A 589 -7.31 28.11 11.90
C ASP A 589 -7.76 27.40 10.63
N GLU A 590 -7.58 28.04 9.47
CA GLU A 590 -7.95 27.46 8.18
C GLU A 590 -7.07 26.26 7.82
N ARG A 591 -5.75 26.36 8.00
CA ARG A 591 -4.80 25.26 7.77
C ARG A 591 -5.00 24.13 8.76
N ARG A 592 -5.33 24.43 10.03
CA ARG A 592 -5.68 23.43 11.03
C ARG A 592 -6.94 22.68 10.60
N LYS A 593 -8.02 23.40 10.29
CA LYS A 593 -9.28 22.83 9.80
C LYS A 593 -9.08 21.94 8.57
N ARG A 594 -8.32 22.41 7.56
CA ARG A 594 -8.01 21.61 6.36
C ARG A 594 -7.22 20.33 6.66
N THR A 595 -6.28 20.40 7.61
CA THR A 595 -5.47 19.23 7.98
C THR A 595 -6.30 18.20 8.75
N LEU A 596 -7.17 18.65 9.65
CA LEU A 596 -8.12 17.78 10.37
C LEU A 596 -9.15 17.16 9.42
N GLU A 597 -9.68 17.94 8.47
CA GLU A 597 -10.62 17.47 7.46
C GLU A 597 -9.99 16.41 6.54
N PHE A 598 -8.72 16.59 6.17
CA PHE A 598 -7.96 15.59 5.43
C PHE A 598 -7.82 14.28 6.23
N ALA A 599 -7.37 14.36 7.48
CA ALA A 599 -7.23 13.17 8.34
C ALA A 599 -8.57 12.43 8.50
N ARG A 600 -9.65 13.18 8.78
CA ARG A 600 -11.02 12.68 8.89
C ARG A 600 -11.48 11.96 7.63
N THR A 601 -11.26 12.56 6.45
CA THR A 601 -11.64 11.99 5.15
C THR A 601 -10.93 10.66 4.89
N LYS A 602 -9.64 10.56 5.24
CA LYS A 602 -8.87 9.32 5.06
C LYS A 602 -9.34 8.19 5.95
N VAL A 603 -9.81 8.49 7.17
CA VAL A 603 -10.44 7.48 8.04
C VAL A 603 -11.80 7.05 7.48
N ASP A 604 -12.62 7.97 6.96
CA ASP A 604 -13.88 7.61 6.31
C ASP A 604 -13.69 6.69 5.10
N GLU A 605 -12.71 7.00 4.24
CA GLU A 605 -12.33 6.16 3.10
C GLU A 605 -11.85 4.77 3.56
N PHE A 606 -11.11 4.71 4.67
CA PHE A 606 -10.70 3.44 5.26
C PHE A 606 -11.90 2.62 5.76
N ILE A 607 -12.85 3.24 6.48
CA ILE A 607 -14.03 2.54 7.00
C ILE A 607 -14.87 1.96 5.85
N GLU A 608 -15.13 2.75 4.80
CA GLU A 608 -15.88 2.31 3.61
C GLU A 608 -15.27 1.05 2.95
N ARG A 609 -13.94 0.98 2.95
CA ARG A 609 -13.23 -0.17 2.41
C ARG A 609 -13.21 -1.35 3.37
N ALA A 610 -12.97 -1.12 4.65
CA ALA A 610 -12.68 -2.17 5.63
C ALA A 610 -13.94 -2.83 6.23
N VAL A 611 -15.09 -2.16 6.23
CA VAL A 611 -16.33 -2.63 6.87
C VAL A 611 -17.44 -2.76 5.82
N SER A 612 -18.23 -3.83 5.89
CA SER A 612 -19.54 -3.86 5.25
C SER A 612 -20.56 -3.22 6.20
N HIS A 613 -21.04 -2.01 5.89
CA HIS A 613 -22.04 -1.35 6.73
C HIS A 613 -23.35 -2.11 6.84
N ALA A 614 -23.76 -2.81 5.79
CA ALA A 614 -25.01 -3.57 5.76
C ALA A 614 -24.98 -4.77 6.71
N GLU A 615 -23.83 -5.43 6.78
CA GLU A 615 -23.64 -6.69 7.52
C GLU A 615 -22.92 -6.50 8.87
N GLY A 616 -22.21 -5.39 9.03
CA GLY A 616 -21.31 -5.15 10.16
C GLY A 616 -20.04 -6.00 10.12
N THR A 617 -19.74 -6.68 9.03
CA THR A 617 -18.56 -7.55 8.91
C THR A 617 -17.32 -6.75 8.52
N VAL A 618 -16.15 -7.27 8.88
CA VAL A 618 -14.85 -6.69 8.48
C VAL A 618 -14.29 -7.51 7.32
N LYS A 619 -13.91 -6.84 6.24
CA LYS A 619 -13.47 -7.45 4.97
C LYS A 619 -12.08 -8.09 5.02
N GLU A 620 -11.45 -8.11 6.20
CA GLU A 620 -10.12 -8.72 6.40
C GLU A 620 -10.16 -10.25 6.41
N HIS A 621 -11.34 -10.87 6.57
CA HIS A 621 -11.53 -12.32 6.67
C HIS A 621 -10.73 -12.98 7.81
N SER A 622 -10.53 -12.26 8.91
CA SER A 622 -10.02 -12.78 10.19
C SER A 622 -10.90 -12.29 11.34
N ILE A 623 -11.30 -13.22 12.21
CA ILE A 623 -12.21 -12.93 13.32
C ILE A 623 -11.50 -12.15 14.42
N PHE A 624 -10.20 -12.39 14.65
CA PHE A 624 -9.44 -11.56 15.58
C PHE A 624 -9.38 -10.11 15.10
N TYR A 625 -9.08 -9.91 13.81
CA TYR A 625 -9.02 -8.56 13.23
C TYR A 625 -10.38 -7.87 13.20
N HIS A 626 -11.48 -8.63 13.07
CA HIS A 626 -12.82 -8.08 13.27
C HIS A 626 -12.98 -7.45 14.67
N VAL A 627 -12.66 -8.18 15.75
CA VAL A 627 -12.78 -7.65 17.13
C VAL A 627 -11.83 -6.48 17.37
N PHE A 628 -10.59 -6.61 16.90
CA PHE A 628 -9.57 -5.56 17.02
C PHE A 628 -10.04 -4.27 16.34
N LEU A 629 -10.50 -4.36 15.09
CA LEU A 629 -10.90 -3.21 14.31
C LEU A 629 -12.21 -2.59 14.82
N MET A 630 -13.16 -3.41 15.28
CA MET A 630 -14.38 -2.94 15.93
C MET A 630 -14.08 -2.00 17.12
N GLY A 631 -13.20 -2.43 18.04
CA GLY A 631 -12.78 -1.61 19.17
C GLY A 631 -11.98 -0.36 18.76
N ARG A 632 -11.02 -0.53 17.84
CA ARG A 632 -10.17 0.58 17.37
C ARG A 632 -10.95 1.64 16.61
N LEU A 633 -11.87 1.25 15.73
CA LEU A 633 -12.74 2.18 15.02
C LEU A 633 -13.65 2.94 15.97
N HIS A 634 -14.27 2.27 16.95
CA HIS A 634 -15.11 2.96 17.94
C HIS A 634 -14.31 4.03 18.68
N GLU A 635 -13.13 3.66 19.19
CA GLU A 635 -12.23 4.63 19.80
C GLU A 635 -11.93 5.79 18.84
N THR A 636 -11.49 5.53 17.60
CA THR A 636 -11.15 6.58 16.63
C THR A 636 -12.34 7.48 16.35
N CYS A 637 -13.56 6.94 16.28
CA CYS A 637 -14.79 7.72 16.14
C CYS A 637 -15.02 8.66 17.32
N GLU A 638 -14.88 8.18 18.57
CA GLU A 638 -15.00 9.01 19.76
C GLU A 638 -13.96 10.14 19.76
N TYR A 639 -12.73 9.84 19.37
CA TYR A 639 -11.66 10.83 19.27
C TYR A 639 -12.00 11.94 18.25
N PHE A 640 -12.33 11.56 17.02
CA PHE A 640 -12.67 12.53 15.97
C PHE A 640 -13.92 13.35 16.33
N ARG A 641 -14.90 12.74 17.02
CA ARG A 641 -16.06 13.46 17.59
C ARG A 641 -15.63 14.47 18.66
N SER A 642 -14.75 14.09 19.58
CA SER A 642 -14.29 14.93 20.69
C SER A 642 -13.55 16.20 20.23
N ILE A 643 -12.89 16.14 19.08
CA ILE A 643 -12.17 17.28 18.48
C ILE A 643 -13.02 18.08 17.48
N GLY A 644 -14.33 17.79 17.39
CA GLY A 644 -15.27 18.52 16.54
C GLY A 644 -15.24 18.15 15.05
N HIS A 645 -14.70 16.98 14.69
CA HIS A 645 -14.62 16.46 13.33
C HIS A 645 -15.16 15.03 13.24
N PRO A 646 -16.44 14.77 13.56
CA PRO A 646 -17.01 13.42 13.55
C PRO A 646 -16.86 12.75 12.16
N LEU A 647 -16.63 11.44 12.16
CA LEU A 647 -16.54 10.62 10.96
C LEU A 647 -17.93 10.45 10.32
N ASN A 648 -18.03 10.49 8.99
CA ASN A 648 -19.31 10.38 8.29
C ASN A 648 -19.69 8.93 8.00
N ASN A 649 -18.69 8.05 7.83
CA ASN A 649 -18.92 6.64 7.49
C ASN A 649 -18.97 5.74 8.74
N ALA A 650 -19.17 6.30 9.92
CA ALA A 650 -19.33 5.55 11.15
C ALA A 650 -20.68 5.85 11.81
N SER A 651 -21.35 4.82 12.33
CA SER A 651 -22.63 4.97 13.02
C SER A 651 -22.78 3.95 14.15
N ASP A 652 -23.64 4.25 15.11
CA ASP A 652 -23.98 3.31 16.20
C ASP A 652 -24.64 2.03 15.65
N ASP A 653 -25.39 2.12 14.54
CA ASP A 653 -25.98 0.95 13.86
C ASP A 653 -24.89 0.06 13.25
N MET A 654 -23.88 0.63 12.59
CA MET A 654 -22.71 -0.12 12.11
C MET A 654 -22.04 -0.87 13.25
N PHE A 655 -21.74 -0.20 14.37
CA PHE A 655 -21.12 -0.82 15.55
C PHE A 655 -22.01 -1.89 16.20
N THR A 656 -23.32 -1.67 16.22
CA THR A 656 -24.29 -2.67 16.70
C THR A 656 -24.24 -3.93 15.84
N ARG A 657 -24.18 -3.80 14.51
CA ARG A 657 -24.06 -4.93 13.58
C ARG A 657 -22.72 -5.64 13.70
N MET A 658 -21.61 -4.90 13.84
CA MET A 658 -20.29 -5.50 14.11
C MET A 658 -20.34 -6.37 15.37
N ASN A 659 -20.91 -5.84 16.45
CA ASN A 659 -21.04 -6.57 17.69
C ASN A 659 -21.98 -7.78 17.59
N GLU A 660 -23.07 -7.67 16.82
CA GLU A 660 -23.95 -8.81 16.53
C GLU A 660 -23.21 -9.91 15.78
N PHE A 661 -22.52 -9.60 14.67
CA PHE A 661 -21.71 -10.57 13.93
C PHE A 661 -20.68 -11.28 14.81
N LEU A 662 -19.97 -10.52 15.66
CA LEU A 662 -19.01 -11.09 16.61
C LEU A 662 -19.67 -12.16 17.50
N HIS A 663 -20.87 -11.89 18.03
CA HIS A 663 -21.57 -12.85 18.87
C HIS A 663 -22.12 -14.02 18.06
N ASP A 664 -22.62 -13.78 16.85
CA ASP A 664 -23.08 -14.82 15.93
C ASP A 664 -21.96 -15.81 15.61
N ILE A 665 -20.72 -15.35 15.35
CA ILE A 665 -19.61 -16.23 14.94
C ILE A 665 -18.88 -16.91 16.11
N MET A 666 -18.94 -16.35 17.32
CA MET A 666 -18.35 -16.96 18.50
C MET A 666 -19.15 -18.18 18.95
N PRO A 667 -18.61 -19.42 18.91
CA PRO A 667 -19.34 -20.60 19.41
C PRO A 667 -19.74 -20.46 20.89
N VAL A 668 -18.84 -19.89 21.69
CA VAL A 668 -19.05 -19.56 23.10
C VAL A 668 -18.49 -18.16 23.34
N PHE A 669 -19.10 -17.41 24.26
CA PHE A 669 -18.64 -16.07 24.61
C PHE A 669 -17.14 -16.06 24.99
N HIS A 670 -16.38 -15.10 24.46
CA HIS A 670 -14.91 -14.97 24.56
C HIS A 670 -14.06 -16.07 23.90
N ARG A 671 -14.64 -16.95 23.08
CA ARG A 671 -13.91 -17.96 22.32
C ARG A 671 -14.10 -17.74 20.83
N LEU A 672 -13.05 -17.26 20.16
CA LEU A 672 -13.06 -17.08 18.71
C LEU A 672 -12.76 -18.41 17.99
N PRO A 673 -13.43 -18.69 16.86
CA PRO A 673 -13.00 -19.75 15.95
C PRO A 673 -11.71 -19.35 15.23
N GLY A 674 -10.86 -20.32 14.91
CA GLY A 674 -9.62 -20.09 14.17
C GLY A 674 -9.82 -19.86 12.66
N ILE A 675 -10.63 -18.87 12.25
CA ILE A 675 -10.86 -18.57 10.83
C ILE A 675 -9.92 -17.44 10.36
N GLY A 676 -9.24 -17.67 9.22
CA GLY A 676 -8.21 -16.79 8.66
C GLY A 676 -6.98 -16.69 9.56
N ASP A 677 -6.35 -15.53 9.59
CA ASP A 677 -5.31 -15.20 10.58
C ASP A 677 -5.94 -15.01 11.99
N SER A 678 -6.61 -16.04 12.52
CA SER A 678 -7.12 -16.13 13.89
C SER A 678 -6.72 -17.48 14.48
N LYS A 679 -6.27 -17.50 15.74
CA LYS A 679 -6.01 -18.77 16.44
C LYS A 679 -7.29 -19.28 17.09
N HIS A 680 -7.37 -20.59 17.30
CA HIS A 680 -8.46 -21.17 18.06
C HIS A 680 -8.45 -20.68 19.51
N PHE A 681 -9.63 -20.33 20.01
CA PHE A 681 -9.83 -19.79 21.35
C PHE A 681 -8.96 -18.58 21.67
N GLN A 682 -8.61 -17.81 20.63
CA GLN A 682 -7.86 -16.57 20.78
C GLN A 682 -8.65 -15.62 21.69
N ARG A 683 -8.09 -15.38 22.88
CA ARG A 683 -8.61 -14.34 23.76
C ARG A 683 -8.25 -12.99 23.18
N PHE A 684 -9.21 -12.10 23.18
CA PHE A 684 -9.00 -10.69 22.87
C PHE A 684 -9.01 -9.87 24.16
N ASN A 685 -8.31 -8.73 24.13
CA ASN A 685 -8.26 -7.83 25.27
C ASN A 685 -9.66 -7.23 25.50
N LYS A 686 -10.11 -7.19 26.76
CA LYS A 686 -11.40 -6.59 27.15
C LYS A 686 -11.56 -5.16 26.66
N LYS A 687 -10.47 -4.41 26.45
CA LYS A 687 -10.53 -3.04 25.92
C LYS A 687 -11.27 -2.96 24.57
N TYR A 688 -11.11 -3.95 23.69
CA TYR A 688 -11.71 -3.92 22.36
C TYR A 688 -13.24 -4.09 22.38
N ILE A 689 -13.78 -4.65 23.47
CA ILE A 689 -15.22 -4.84 23.64
C ILE A 689 -15.82 -3.95 24.73
N ALA A 690 -15.02 -3.16 25.44
CA ALA A 690 -15.46 -2.41 26.62
C ALA A 690 -16.60 -1.44 26.30
N ALA A 691 -16.53 -0.75 25.16
CA ALA A 691 -17.61 0.14 24.71
C ALA A 691 -18.91 -0.62 24.39
N PHE A 692 -18.82 -1.90 24.04
CA PHE A 692 -19.94 -2.76 23.63
C PHE A 692 -20.60 -3.48 24.81
N GLU A 693 -20.12 -3.23 26.03
CA GLU A 693 -20.83 -3.51 27.28
C GLU A 693 -22.05 -2.60 27.46
N ASP A 694 -22.07 -1.45 26.79
CA ASP A 694 -23.21 -0.55 26.75
C ASP A 694 -24.41 -1.23 26.07
N PRO A 695 -25.59 -1.28 26.73
CA PRO A 695 -26.80 -1.85 26.15
C PRO A 695 -27.18 -1.28 24.77
N ARG A 696 -26.75 -0.06 24.42
CA ARG A 696 -27.04 0.56 23.11
C ARG A 696 -26.46 -0.22 21.93
N PHE A 697 -25.38 -0.97 22.12
CA PHE A 697 -24.75 -1.80 21.10
C PHE A 697 -25.12 -3.28 21.21
N GLN A 698 -26.07 -3.62 22.07
CA GLN A 698 -26.47 -5.01 22.32
C GLN A 698 -27.84 -5.27 21.75
N THR A 699 -27.89 -6.04 20.67
CA THR A 699 -29.14 -6.59 20.15
C THR A 699 -29.69 -7.67 21.10
N PRO A 700 -30.97 -8.06 20.98
CA PRO A 700 -31.51 -9.20 21.73
C PRO A 700 -30.67 -10.48 21.59
N ARG A 701 -30.07 -10.72 20.42
CA ARG A 701 -29.18 -11.86 20.15
C ARG A 701 -27.87 -11.77 20.92
N VAL A 702 -27.26 -10.58 20.94
CA VAL A 702 -26.05 -10.33 21.73
C VAL A 702 -26.30 -10.63 23.21
N ARG A 703 -27.42 -10.14 23.78
CA ARG A 703 -27.80 -10.44 25.16
C ARG A 703 -28.02 -11.94 25.40
N TYR A 704 -28.65 -12.62 24.45
CA TYR A 704 -28.87 -14.07 24.50
C TYR A 704 -27.56 -14.83 24.58
N HIS A 705 -26.58 -14.47 23.75
CA HIS A 705 -25.28 -15.13 23.79
C HIS A 705 -24.54 -14.88 25.11
N ARG A 706 -24.46 -13.61 25.52
CA ARG A 706 -23.71 -13.17 26.70
C ARG A 706 -24.27 -13.76 27.99
N SER A 707 -25.58 -13.96 28.04
CA SER A 707 -26.28 -14.53 29.20
C SER A 707 -26.38 -16.06 29.16
N GLU A 708 -25.80 -16.71 28.15
CA GLU A 708 -25.92 -18.16 27.91
C GLU A 708 -27.40 -18.60 27.80
N GLY A 709 -28.21 -17.78 27.11
CA GLY A 709 -29.60 -18.04 26.83
C GLY A 709 -30.60 -17.62 27.92
N LYS A 710 -30.15 -16.92 28.97
CA LYS A 710 -31.01 -16.49 30.09
C LYS A 710 -31.78 -15.19 29.81
N GLU A 711 -31.25 -14.32 28.96
CA GLU A 711 -31.81 -13.00 28.65
C GLU A 711 -31.69 -12.69 27.15
N GLY A 712 -32.68 -12.04 26.54
CA GLY A 712 -32.65 -11.72 25.10
C GLY A 712 -33.41 -12.74 24.25
N GLU A 713 -33.07 -12.83 22.97
CA GLU A 713 -33.77 -13.70 21.99
C GLU A 713 -32.79 -14.68 21.32
N PRO A 714 -33.19 -15.96 21.11
CA PRO A 714 -32.37 -16.93 20.40
C PRO A 714 -31.97 -16.47 18.99
N TYR A 715 -30.86 -17.03 18.50
CA TYR A 715 -30.42 -16.82 17.12
C TYR A 715 -31.42 -17.40 16.11
N PRO A 716 -31.51 -16.83 14.89
CA PRO A 716 -32.14 -17.54 13.79
C PRO A 716 -31.35 -18.83 13.52
N PHE A 717 -32.02 -19.83 12.95
CA PHE A 717 -31.35 -21.10 12.65
C PHE A 717 -30.19 -20.92 11.65
N LEU A 718 -30.28 -19.92 10.77
CA LEU A 718 -29.21 -19.49 9.87
C LEU A 718 -29.06 -17.96 9.89
N SER A 719 -27.91 -17.48 10.37
CA SER A 719 -27.44 -16.10 10.18
C SER A 719 -26.62 -16.00 8.90
N GLN A 720 -26.83 -14.93 8.14
CA GLN A 720 -26.28 -14.77 6.79
C GLN A 720 -25.52 -13.46 6.66
N TYR A 721 -24.27 -13.56 6.22
CA TYR A 721 -23.38 -12.45 5.92
C TYR A 721 -22.73 -12.68 4.54
N PRO A 722 -23.54 -12.65 3.45
CA PRO A 722 -23.08 -13.03 2.11
C PRO A 722 -22.06 -12.08 1.47
N GLN A 723 -21.99 -10.80 1.85
CA GLN A 723 -21.01 -9.88 1.25
C GLN A 723 -19.57 -10.24 1.62
N ASP A 724 -19.34 -10.57 2.90
CA ASP A 724 -18.01 -10.94 3.40
C ASP A 724 -17.87 -12.45 3.70
N GLY A 725 -18.94 -13.22 3.42
CA GLY A 725 -18.84 -14.64 3.15
C GLY A 725 -19.00 -15.58 4.34
N TYR A 726 -19.93 -15.29 5.26
CA TYR A 726 -20.21 -16.18 6.40
C TYR A 726 -21.67 -16.64 6.44
N PHE A 727 -21.86 -17.94 6.60
CA PHE A 727 -23.15 -18.55 6.88
C PHE A 727 -23.06 -19.34 8.18
N ILE A 728 -23.79 -18.88 9.20
CA ILE A 728 -23.67 -19.42 10.57
C ILE A 728 -24.97 -20.11 10.94
N PHE A 729 -24.88 -21.43 11.10
CA PHE A 729 -25.97 -22.30 11.51
C PHE A 729 -25.93 -22.47 13.03
N ARG A 730 -27.06 -22.25 13.70
CA ARG A 730 -27.21 -22.47 15.13
C ARG A 730 -28.50 -23.19 15.42
N SER A 731 -28.40 -24.30 16.14
CA SER A 731 -29.56 -24.99 16.66
C SER A 731 -30.25 -24.15 17.76
N PRO A 732 -31.55 -24.34 18.05
CA PRO A 732 -32.33 -23.46 18.93
C PRO A 732 -32.01 -23.60 20.43
N GLU A 733 -31.14 -24.54 20.81
CA GLU A 733 -30.69 -24.75 22.18
C GLU A 733 -29.85 -23.57 22.71
N PRO A 734 -29.58 -23.46 24.02
CA PRO A 734 -28.63 -22.47 24.54
C PRO A 734 -27.20 -22.74 24.04
N PRO A 735 -26.32 -21.72 23.92
CA PRO A 735 -24.97 -21.85 23.34
C PRO A 735 -24.13 -23.03 23.84
N GLU A 736 -24.23 -23.37 25.13
CA GLU A 736 -23.51 -24.51 25.74
C GLU A 736 -23.98 -25.90 25.25
N ARG A 737 -25.14 -25.99 24.59
CA ARG A 737 -25.75 -27.25 24.08
C ARG A 737 -26.01 -27.21 22.58
N GLN A 738 -25.62 -26.13 21.92
CA GLN A 738 -25.84 -25.97 20.49
C GLN A 738 -24.87 -26.81 19.67
N LEU A 739 -25.35 -27.24 18.51
CA LEU A 739 -24.56 -27.52 17.33
C LEU A 739 -24.50 -26.23 16.52
N GLN A 740 -23.31 -25.65 16.48
CA GLN A 740 -23.02 -24.44 15.72
C GLN A 740 -22.08 -24.80 14.57
N SER A 741 -22.47 -24.46 13.35
CA SER A 741 -21.62 -24.64 12.18
C SER A 741 -21.41 -23.30 11.48
N THR A 742 -20.20 -23.04 11.00
CA THR A 742 -19.93 -21.89 10.13
C THR A 742 -19.47 -22.40 8.78
N PHE A 743 -20.16 -22.02 7.71
CA PHE A 743 -19.83 -22.36 6.34
C PHE A 743 -19.34 -21.12 5.59
N LEU A 744 -18.21 -21.26 4.89
CA LEU A 744 -17.44 -20.14 4.38
C LEU A 744 -17.70 -19.92 2.88
N HIS A 745 -18.34 -18.80 2.57
CA HIS A 745 -18.35 -18.23 1.23
C HIS A 745 -17.16 -17.29 1.08
N ARG A 746 -16.54 -17.23 -0.10
CA ARG A 746 -15.40 -16.35 -0.37
C ARG A 746 -15.57 -15.72 -1.74
N PRO A 747 -16.33 -14.62 -1.84
CA PRO A 747 -16.48 -13.89 -3.10
C PRO A 747 -15.15 -13.20 -3.49
N PHE A 748 -14.34 -12.87 -2.48
CA PHE A 748 -12.98 -12.38 -2.61
C PHE A 748 -12.13 -12.92 -1.44
N ARG A 749 -10.83 -12.60 -1.44
CA ARG A 749 -9.91 -12.89 -0.33
C ARG A 749 -9.49 -11.59 0.34
N GLY A 750 -9.85 -11.41 1.61
CA GLY A 750 -9.38 -10.31 2.44
C GLY A 750 -7.88 -10.40 2.78
N PRO A 751 -7.23 -9.30 3.22
CA PRO A 751 -5.81 -9.26 3.58
C PRO A 751 -5.34 -10.34 4.57
N HIS A 752 -6.22 -10.77 5.47
CA HIS A 752 -5.98 -11.77 6.51
C HIS A 752 -6.80 -13.05 6.30
N GLY A 753 -7.39 -13.19 5.11
CA GLY A 753 -8.14 -14.36 4.67
C GLY A 753 -7.27 -15.40 3.95
N HIS A 754 -7.80 -16.62 3.88
CA HIS A 754 -7.15 -17.76 3.24
C HIS A 754 -7.93 -18.17 1.97
N TRP A 755 -7.42 -19.13 1.20
CA TRP A 755 -8.15 -19.80 0.11
C TRP A 755 -9.00 -20.95 0.65
N ASP A 756 -9.95 -20.60 1.51
CA ASP A 756 -10.80 -21.49 2.32
C ASP A 756 -12.26 -21.52 1.82
N ALA A 757 -12.51 -21.16 0.57
CA ALA A 757 -13.85 -21.17 0.00
C ALA A 757 -14.49 -22.56 0.12
N MET A 758 -15.74 -22.60 0.57
CA MET A 758 -16.51 -23.82 0.84
C MET A 758 -15.95 -24.69 1.99
N SER A 759 -15.01 -24.17 2.79
CA SER A 759 -14.65 -24.74 4.08
C SER A 759 -15.78 -24.54 5.09
N PHE A 760 -15.76 -25.31 6.16
CA PHE A 760 -16.67 -25.17 7.29
C PHE A 760 -15.97 -25.48 8.61
N VAL A 761 -16.55 -25.03 9.71
CA VAL A 761 -16.19 -25.46 11.07
C VAL A 761 -17.45 -25.84 11.84
N CYS A 762 -17.34 -26.77 12.77
CA CYS A 762 -18.43 -27.21 13.62
C CYS A 762 -17.99 -27.23 15.09
N HIS A 763 -18.82 -26.63 15.94
CA HIS A 763 -18.74 -26.74 17.38
C HIS A 763 -19.98 -27.44 17.90
N TRP A 764 -19.79 -28.39 18.81
CA TRP A 764 -20.86 -29.12 19.46
C TRP A 764 -20.72 -28.95 20.97
N HIS A 765 -21.80 -28.51 21.62
CA HIS A 765 -21.81 -28.15 23.04
C HIS A 765 -20.71 -27.13 23.42
N GLY A 766 -20.50 -26.16 22.52
CA GLY A 766 -19.47 -25.13 22.68
C GLY A 766 -18.02 -25.61 22.48
N LYS A 767 -17.80 -26.90 22.16
CA LYS A 767 -16.47 -27.47 21.89
C LYS A 767 -16.25 -27.70 20.39
N PRO A 768 -15.05 -27.43 19.86
CA PRO A 768 -14.69 -27.69 18.48
C PRO A 768 -14.70 -29.18 18.18
N VAL A 769 -15.22 -29.55 17.00
CA VAL A 769 -15.14 -30.92 16.47
C VAL A 769 -14.43 -30.90 15.12
N PHE A 770 -15.00 -30.17 14.16
CA PHE A 770 -14.38 -29.91 12.87
C PHE A 770 -13.85 -28.49 12.87
N ILE A 771 -12.55 -28.34 12.70
CA ILE A 771 -11.86 -27.08 12.91
C ILE A 771 -11.21 -26.60 11.62
N ASP A 772 -10.96 -25.31 11.55
CA ASP A 772 -10.01 -24.74 10.61
C ASP A 772 -8.59 -24.89 11.21
N SER A 773 -7.52 -24.67 10.44
CA SER A 773 -6.17 -24.70 11.02
C SER A 773 -5.87 -23.47 11.87
N GLY A 774 -6.58 -22.35 11.66
CA GLY A 774 -6.25 -21.06 12.30
C GLY A 774 -4.95 -20.48 11.80
N GLY A 775 -4.39 -19.50 12.55
CA GLY A 775 -3.08 -18.88 12.30
C GLY A 775 -1.90 -19.85 12.05
N PRO A 776 -0.62 -19.40 11.92
CA PRO A 776 -0.10 -18.04 12.07
C PRO A 776 0.63 -17.54 10.78
N PHE A 777 1.41 -16.45 10.69
CA PHE A 777 1.50 -15.03 11.12
C PHE A 777 2.93 -14.55 10.80
N LYS A 778 3.88 -15.48 10.62
CA LYS A 778 5.23 -15.18 10.16
C LYS A 778 5.26 -15.15 8.64
N TYR A 779 5.30 -13.95 8.08
CA TYR A 779 5.56 -13.70 6.65
C TYR A 779 6.85 -14.36 6.14
N ALA A 780 7.78 -14.76 7.02
CA ALA A 780 8.99 -15.47 6.64
C ALA A 780 8.88 -17.02 6.69
N ASN A 781 7.79 -17.59 7.20
CA ASN A 781 7.63 -19.05 7.30
C ASN A 781 6.92 -19.60 6.05
N PRO A 782 7.55 -20.51 5.28
CA PRO A 782 6.94 -21.13 4.10
C PRO A 782 5.60 -21.81 4.37
N MET A 783 5.39 -22.38 5.57
CA MET A 783 4.12 -23.00 5.96
C MET A 783 2.93 -22.05 5.86
N ARG A 784 3.12 -20.74 6.06
CA ARG A 784 2.05 -19.75 5.91
C ARG A 784 1.44 -19.81 4.51
N TYR A 785 2.29 -19.78 3.48
CA TYR A 785 1.85 -19.66 2.09
C TYR A 785 1.59 -21.00 1.42
N LYS A 786 2.33 -22.04 1.81
CA LYS A 786 2.24 -23.37 1.19
C LYS A 786 1.25 -24.31 1.88
N TYR A 787 0.82 -23.99 3.11
CA TYR A 787 -0.14 -24.80 3.86
C TYR A 787 -1.31 -23.95 4.39
N PHE A 788 -1.08 -23.08 5.39
CA PHE A 788 -2.14 -22.43 6.17
C PHE A 788 -3.10 -21.57 5.32
N GLN A 789 -2.58 -20.84 4.33
CA GLN A 789 -3.41 -19.99 3.46
C GLN A 789 -4.06 -20.74 2.29
N THR A 790 -3.85 -22.06 2.19
CA THR A 790 -4.30 -22.89 1.06
C THR A 790 -5.35 -23.89 1.50
N GLN A 791 -6.07 -24.47 0.54
CA GLN A 791 -7.07 -25.53 0.78
C GLN A 791 -6.54 -26.74 1.59
N LEU A 792 -5.21 -26.95 1.70
CA LEU A 792 -4.64 -28.05 2.48
C LEU A 792 -4.91 -27.95 3.99
N ALA A 793 -5.15 -26.74 4.49
CA ALA A 793 -5.34 -26.42 5.90
C ALA A 793 -6.81 -26.28 6.30
N HIS A 794 -7.73 -26.55 5.37
CA HIS A 794 -9.14 -26.22 5.51
C HIS A 794 -10.03 -27.43 5.26
N ASN A 795 -11.27 -27.36 5.74
CA ASN A 795 -12.31 -28.36 5.44
C ASN A 795 -12.87 -28.20 4.02
N ALA A 796 -11.98 -27.93 3.08
CA ALA A 796 -12.26 -27.48 1.74
C ALA A 796 -12.14 -28.64 0.73
N PRO A 797 -12.88 -28.57 -0.39
CA PRO A 797 -12.68 -29.47 -1.52
C PRO A 797 -11.36 -29.17 -2.23
N ILE A 798 -10.69 -30.20 -2.78
CA ILE A 798 -9.44 -30.07 -3.55
C ILE A 798 -9.38 -31.10 -4.67
N PHE A 799 -8.69 -30.80 -5.77
CA PHE A 799 -8.38 -31.77 -6.82
C PHE A 799 -6.89 -32.10 -6.80
N ASP A 800 -6.55 -33.37 -6.92
CA ASP A 800 -5.17 -33.87 -7.11
C ASP A 800 -4.19 -33.46 -6.00
N ARG A 801 -4.72 -33.02 -4.83
CA ARG A 801 -3.97 -32.33 -3.76
C ARG A 801 -3.15 -31.14 -4.29
N ASP A 802 -3.67 -30.48 -5.30
CA ASP A 802 -3.14 -29.26 -5.91
C ASP A 802 -3.99 -28.08 -5.41
N PRO A 803 -3.52 -27.33 -4.39
CA PRO A 803 -4.28 -26.21 -3.83
C PRO A 803 -4.25 -25.06 -4.82
N VAL A 804 -5.39 -24.39 -4.98
CA VAL A 804 -5.57 -23.32 -5.93
C VAL A 804 -6.25 -22.12 -5.29
N GLU A 805 -6.14 -20.97 -5.94
CA GLU A 805 -6.88 -19.77 -5.55
C GLU A 805 -8.37 -19.91 -5.84
N VAL A 806 -9.12 -20.47 -4.88
CA VAL A 806 -10.56 -20.72 -5.01
C VAL A 806 -11.37 -19.59 -4.38
N THR A 807 -12.26 -18.99 -5.18
CA THR A 807 -13.39 -18.20 -4.70
C THR A 807 -14.68 -18.99 -4.87
N SER A 808 -15.75 -18.57 -4.20
CA SER A 808 -17.06 -19.19 -4.37
C SER A 808 -18.14 -18.19 -4.75
N ASP A 809 -19.17 -18.69 -5.43
CA ASP A 809 -20.42 -18.00 -5.76
C ASP A 809 -21.57 -18.67 -5.00
N ILE A 810 -22.53 -17.87 -4.52
CA ILE A 810 -23.75 -18.38 -3.89
C ILE A 810 -24.73 -18.82 -4.97
N LEU A 811 -25.13 -20.09 -4.94
CA LEU A 811 -26.14 -20.65 -5.85
C LEU A 811 -27.55 -20.66 -5.25
N GLY A 812 -27.65 -20.68 -3.92
CA GLY A 812 -28.93 -20.67 -3.25
C GLY A 812 -28.81 -20.82 -1.74
N VAL A 813 -29.80 -20.26 -1.04
CA VAL A 813 -29.95 -20.37 0.40
C VAL A 813 -31.39 -20.76 0.69
N THR A 814 -31.58 -21.68 1.63
CA THR A 814 -32.90 -22.07 2.10
C THR A 814 -32.89 -22.19 3.61
N THR A 815 -33.99 -21.76 4.23
CA THR A 815 -34.20 -21.79 5.67
C THR A 815 -35.63 -22.24 5.94
N GLY A 816 -35.79 -23.15 6.89
CA GLY A 816 -37.06 -23.69 7.35
C GLY A 816 -36.99 -24.07 8.83
N ASP A 817 -38.05 -24.70 9.32
CA ASP A 817 -38.18 -25.02 10.74
C ASP A 817 -37.21 -26.14 11.16
N GLY A 818 -36.10 -25.72 11.77
CA GLY A 818 -35.03 -26.62 12.22
C GLY A 818 -34.18 -27.19 11.07
N VAL A 819 -34.24 -26.62 9.87
CA VAL A 819 -33.38 -27.00 8.75
C VAL A 819 -32.99 -25.80 7.92
N SER A 820 -31.70 -25.69 7.59
CA SER A 820 -31.21 -24.71 6.63
C SER A 820 -30.13 -25.34 5.76
N ALA A 821 -29.95 -24.80 4.56
CA ALA A 821 -28.82 -25.13 3.71
C ALA A 821 -28.39 -23.98 2.82
N VAL A 822 -27.12 -24.01 2.45
CA VAL A 822 -26.47 -23.07 1.55
C VAL A 822 -25.76 -23.88 0.46
N ALA A 823 -25.99 -23.51 -0.80
CA ALA A 823 -25.31 -24.08 -1.95
C ALA A 823 -24.31 -23.07 -2.49
N LEU A 824 -23.05 -23.48 -2.58
CA LEU A 824 -21.97 -22.72 -3.16
C LEU A 824 -21.39 -23.46 -4.37
N SER A 825 -20.89 -22.69 -5.33
CA SER A 825 -19.98 -23.20 -6.34
C SER A 825 -18.61 -22.59 -6.19
N GLY A 826 -17.56 -23.34 -6.53
CA GLY A 826 -16.19 -22.84 -6.61
C GLY A 826 -15.55 -23.18 -7.95
N ARG A 827 -14.86 -22.20 -8.53
CA ARG A 827 -14.09 -22.40 -9.77
C ARG A 827 -12.64 -22.66 -9.39
N MET A 828 -12.06 -23.74 -9.94
CA MET A 828 -10.73 -24.25 -9.55
C MET A 828 -9.75 -24.36 -10.72
N GLY A 829 -10.10 -23.78 -11.88
CA GLY A 829 -9.26 -23.70 -13.08
C GLY A 829 -9.03 -25.04 -13.79
N LYS A 830 -8.43 -25.00 -14.99
CA LYS A 830 -8.15 -26.20 -15.82
C LYS A 830 -9.40 -27.07 -16.08
N GLY A 831 -10.56 -26.44 -16.28
CA GLY A 831 -11.81 -27.18 -16.47
C GLY A 831 -12.37 -27.84 -15.19
N ARG A 832 -11.89 -27.47 -13.99
CA ARG A 832 -12.32 -27.99 -12.70
C ARG A 832 -13.27 -27.01 -12.00
N SER A 833 -14.37 -27.53 -11.49
CA SER A 833 -15.30 -26.79 -10.63
C SER A 833 -15.90 -27.73 -9.58
N TRP A 834 -16.44 -27.13 -8.53
CA TRP A 834 -17.04 -27.85 -7.43
C TRP A 834 -18.36 -27.20 -7.04
N LEU A 835 -19.39 -28.02 -6.82
CA LEU A 835 -20.61 -27.57 -6.16
C LEU A 835 -20.68 -28.25 -4.79
N ARG A 836 -20.79 -27.45 -3.74
CA ARG A 836 -20.98 -27.92 -2.37
C ARG A 836 -22.28 -27.37 -1.81
N ILE A 837 -23.11 -28.26 -1.28
CA ILE A 837 -24.28 -27.89 -0.48
C ILE A 837 -23.99 -28.27 0.96
N PHE A 838 -24.03 -27.29 1.85
CA PHE A 838 -23.87 -27.49 3.28
C PHE A 838 -25.20 -27.21 3.97
N GLY A 839 -25.71 -28.16 4.74
CA GLY A 839 -26.94 -28.01 5.50
C GLY A 839 -26.81 -28.53 6.93
N GLN A 840 -27.62 -27.96 7.81
CA GLN A 840 -27.75 -28.41 9.19
C GLN A 840 -29.23 -28.72 9.47
N TYR A 841 -29.47 -29.83 10.15
CA TYR A 841 -30.80 -30.23 10.62
C TYR A 841 -30.79 -30.36 12.14
N ARG A 842 -31.60 -29.52 12.78
CA ARG A 842 -31.76 -29.39 14.23
C ARG A 842 -30.40 -29.32 14.93
N ASN A 843 -30.30 -29.98 16.07
CA ASN A 843 -29.09 -30.08 16.89
C ASN A 843 -28.36 -31.42 16.70
N SER A 844 -28.58 -32.10 15.56
CA SER A 844 -28.20 -33.52 15.44
C SER A 844 -27.45 -33.87 14.16
N HIS A 845 -27.67 -33.15 13.05
CA HIS A 845 -27.08 -33.53 11.77
C HIS A 845 -26.50 -32.34 11.01
N VAL A 846 -25.33 -32.57 10.39
CA VAL A 846 -24.77 -31.76 9.31
C VAL A 846 -24.70 -32.63 8.06
N ALA A 847 -25.20 -32.12 6.94
CA ALA A 847 -25.20 -32.79 5.65
C ALA A 847 -24.38 -31.98 4.64
N ILE A 848 -23.39 -32.63 4.02
CA ILE A 848 -22.50 -32.03 3.03
C ILE A 848 -22.67 -32.81 1.74
N ILE A 849 -23.18 -32.15 0.70
CA ILE A 849 -23.33 -32.75 -0.64
C ILE A 849 -22.28 -32.15 -1.55
N ASP A 850 -21.35 -32.99 -2.01
CA ASP A 850 -20.26 -32.61 -2.88
C ASP A 850 -20.45 -33.16 -4.29
N ILE A 851 -20.32 -32.29 -5.30
CA ILE A 851 -20.40 -32.62 -6.72
C ILE A 851 -19.16 -32.05 -7.43
N PRO A 852 -18.07 -32.82 -7.53
CA PRO A 852 -16.88 -32.40 -8.27
C PRO A 852 -17.09 -32.58 -9.78
N LEU A 853 -16.71 -31.56 -10.54
CA LEU A 853 -16.81 -31.50 -11.99
C LEU A 853 -15.43 -31.25 -12.59
N SER A 854 -15.09 -32.01 -13.64
CA SER A 854 -13.84 -31.81 -14.36
C SER A 854 -13.99 -32.19 -15.83
N SER A 855 -13.34 -31.43 -16.71
CA SER A 855 -13.10 -31.82 -18.09
C SER A 855 -12.16 -33.03 -18.22
N SER A 856 -11.30 -33.25 -17.22
CA SER A 856 -10.36 -34.38 -17.16
C SER A 856 -10.95 -35.53 -16.34
N ARG A 857 -11.10 -36.69 -16.97
CA ARG A 857 -11.49 -37.93 -16.26
C ARG A 857 -10.40 -38.47 -15.32
N LYS A 858 -9.19 -37.90 -15.36
CA LYS A 858 -8.06 -38.31 -14.51
C LYS A 858 -7.98 -37.50 -13.21
N ALA A 859 -8.73 -36.41 -13.09
CA ALA A 859 -8.72 -35.59 -11.89
C ALA A 859 -9.19 -36.41 -10.69
N LYS A 860 -8.55 -36.22 -9.53
CA LYS A 860 -8.86 -36.93 -8.28
C LYS A 860 -9.44 -35.95 -7.27
N PRO A 861 -10.77 -35.86 -7.16
CA PRO A 861 -11.39 -34.98 -6.18
C PRO A 861 -11.26 -35.60 -4.78
N GLU A 862 -10.88 -34.77 -3.83
CA GLU A 862 -10.71 -35.12 -2.42
C GLU A 862 -11.38 -34.05 -1.56
N ILE A 863 -11.95 -34.45 -0.43
CA ILE A 863 -12.32 -33.54 0.65
C ILE A 863 -11.50 -33.88 1.89
N ARG A 864 -11.14 -32.84 2.63
CA ARG A 864 -10.30 -32.93 3.83
C ARG A 864 -11.12 -32.50 5.03
N PHE A 865 -11.07 -33.24 6.12
CA PHE A 865 -11.66 -32.84 7.41
C PHE A 865 -10.56 -32.78 8.47
N HIS A 866 -10.29 -31.58 8.94
CA HIS A 866 -9.43 -31.26 10.05
C HIS A 866 -10.24 -31.35 11.34
N ILE A 867 -9.78 -32.21 12.23
CA ILE A 867 -10.45 -32.55 13.48
C ILE A 867 -9.65 -31.97 14.65
N ASP A 868 -10.37 -31.50 15.66
CA ASP A 868 -9.76 -30.98 16.88
C ASP A 868 -8.86 -32.06 17.54
N PRO A 869 -7.65 -31.71 18.03
CA PRO A 869 -6.76 -32.67 18.67
C PRO A 869 -7.40 -33.43 19.84
N GLU A 870 -8.39 -32.85 20.53
CA GLU A 870 -9.11 -33.50 21.65
C GLU A 870 -10.17 -34.51 21.19
N VAL A 871 -10.45 -34.63 19.89
CA VAL A 871 -11.43 -35.56 19.33
C VAL A 871 -10.72 -36.77 18.72
N ASP A 872 -11.04 -37.97 19.17
CA ASP A 872 -10.36 -39.21 18.76
C ASP A 872 -11.16 -39.95 17.67
N PRO A 873 -10.64 -40.08 16.43
CA PRO A 873 -11.26 -40.94 15.44
C PRO A 873 -11.07 -42.42 15.83
N ALA A 874 -12.13 -43.21 15.71
CA ALA A 874 -12.06 -44.66 15.79
C ALA A 874 -11.20 -45.23 14.65
N GLU A 875 -10.80 -46.50 14.75
CA GLU A 875 -9.94 -47.17 13.75
C GLU A 875 -10.55 -47.16 12.34
N ASP A 876 -11.88 -47.12 12.23
CA ASP A 876 -12.58 -47.06 10.94
C ASP A 876 -12.56 -45.66 10.29
N GLY A 877 -12.19 -44.62 11.04
CA GLY A 877 -12.25 -43.23 10.61
C GLY A 877 -13.68 -42.70 10.37
N LEU A 878 -14.70 -43.47 10.76
CA LEU A 878 -16.12 -43.17 10.54
C LEU A 878 -16.86 -42.83 11.83
N THR A 879 -16.25 -43.06 12.99
CA THR A 879 -16.77 -42.59 14.28
C THR A 879 -15.74 -41.69 14.94
N LEU A 880 -16.17 -40.52 15.45
CA LEU A 880 -15.34 -39.63 16.23
C LEU A 880 -15.81 -39.63 17.68
N HIS A 881 -14.92 -39.98 18.60
CA HIS A 881 -15.18 -39.92 20.03
C HIS A 881 -14.91 -38.50 20.52
N THR A 882 -15.96 -37.84 20.99
CA THR A 882 -15.87 -36.53 21.66
C THR A 882 -16.22 -36.67 23.14
N PRO A 883 -15.83 -35.71 23.99
CA PRO A 883 -16.22 -35.72 25.40
C PRO A 883 -17.75 -35.70 25.64
N ASP A 884 -18.53 -35.25 24.66
CA ASP A 884 -19.98 -35.03 24.76
C ASP A 884 -20.80 -36.13 24.06
N GLY A 885 -20.12 -37.12 23.45
CA GLY A 885 -20.73 -38.23 22.72
C GLY A 885 -20.04 -38.49 21.38
N ASP A 886 -20.50 -39.52 20.68
CA ASP A 886 -19.92 -39.91 19.40
C ASP A 886 -20.50 -39.08 18.24
N VAL A 887 -19.65 -38.77 17.26
CA VAL A 887 -20.05 -38.21 15.97
C VAL A 887 -19.84 -39.26 14.90
N ALA A 888 -20.93 -39.74 14.31
CA ALA A 888 -20.87 -40.73 13.23
C ALA A 888 -20.80 -40.04 11.87
N ILE A 889 -19.82 -40.46 11.05
CA ILE A 889 -19.61 -40.03 9.68
C ILE A 889 -20.11 -41.14 8.76
N ARG A 890 -20.97 -40.78 7.81
CA ARG A 890 -21.41 -41.70 6.76
C ARG A 890 -21.33 -41.05 5.40
N GLN A 891 -20.78 -41.78 4.43
CA GLN A 891 -20.66 -41.31 3.06
C GLN A 891 -21.42 -42.21 2.09
N THR A 892 -22.22 -41.60 1.23
CA THR A 892 -22.93 -42.29 0.15
C THR A 892 -22.86 -41.48 -1.13
N SER A 893 -22.67 -42.14 -2.28
CA SER A 893 -22.58 -41.48 -3.58
C SER A 893 -23.63 -41.99 -4.54
N LEU A 894 -24.39 -41.09 -5.14
CA LEU A 894 -25.37 -41.41 -6.19
C LEU A 894 -24.89 -40.94 -7.56
N LYS A 895 -25.29 -41.67 -8.60
CA LYS A 895 -24.98 -41.32 -9.98
C LYS A 895 -25.97 -40.28 -10.47
N LEU A 896 -25.47 -39.18 -11.03
CA LEU A 896 -26.30 -38.18 -11.68
C LEU A 896 -26.57 -38.55 -13.15
N ALA A 897 -27.71 -38.13 -13.67
CA ALA A 897 -28.04 -38.32 -15.08
C ALA A 897 -27.08 -37.53 -15.98
N ALA A 898 -26.74 -38.09 -17.15
CA ALA A 898 -25.73 -37.49 -18.03
C ALA A 898 -26.13 -36.09 -18.55
N ASN A 899 -27.43 -35.83 -18.71
CA ASN A 899 -27.95 -34.50 -19.04
C ASN A 899 -27.75 -33.51 -17.89
N THR A 900 -28.01 -33.90 -16.64
CA THR A 900 -27.75 -33.06 -15.45
C THR A 900 -26.28 -32.68 -15.35
N ILE A 901 -25.37 -33.65 -15.54
CA ILE A 901 -23.92 -33.38 -15.53
C ILE A 901 -23.53 -32.41 -16.65
N ARG A 902 -24.10 -32.56 -17.86
CA ARG A 902 -23.86 -31.63 -18.96
C ARG A 902 -24.34 -30.21 -18.64
N SER A 903 -25.53 -30.07 -18.05
CA SER A 903 -26.05 -28.77 -17.61
C SER A 903 -25.17 -28.13 -16.55
N LEU A 904 -24.72 -28.90 -15.55
CA LEU A 904 -23.80 -28.40 -14.53
C LEU A 904 -22.45 -27.96 -15.11
N ASN A 905 -21.85 -28.74 -16.00
CA ASN A 905 -20.60 -28.37 -16.68
C ASN A 905 -20.76 -27.12 -17.56
N ALA A 906 -21.94 -26.89 -18.14
CA ALA A 906 -22.24 -25.70 -18.93
C ALA A 906 -22.46 -24.46 -18.05
N GLY A 907 -23.07 -24.63 -16.88
CA GLY A 907 -23.37 -23.57 -15.92
C GLY A 907 -22.20 -23.15 -15.03
N LEU A 908 -21.33 -24.11 -14.70
CA LEU A 908 -20.17 -23.93 -13.83
C LEU A 908 -18.87 -24.17 -14.62
N PRO A 909 -18.62 -23.47 -15.75
CA PRO A 909 -17.36 -23.66 -16.44
C PRO A 909 -16.26 -23.22 -15.49
N GLY A 910 -15.49 -24.19 -14.98
CA GLY A 910 -14.10 -23.93 -14.67
C GLY A 910 -13.52 -23.53 -16.01
N ASP A 911 -13.36 -22.24 -16.24
CA ASP A 911 -12.90 -21.72 -17.52
C ASP A 911 -11.62 -22.49 -17.89
N ALA A 912 -11.67 -23.25 -18.99
CA ALA A 912 -10.60 -24.17 -19.37
C ALA A 912 -9.29 -23.41 -19.60
N ASP A 913 -9.43 -22.12 -19.95
CA ASP A 913 -8.35 -21.17 -20.20
C ASP A 913 -8.08 -20.25 -18.99
N ALA A 914 -8.89 -20.29 -17.93
CA ALA A 914 -8.59 -19.56 -16.70
C ALA A 914 -7.37 -20.17 -16.03
N LYS A 915 -6.26 -19.43 -16.11
CA LYS A 915 -5.08 -19.67 -15.30
C LYS A 915 -5.43 -19.42 -13.83
N VAL A 916 -5.69 -20.50 -13.11
CA VAL A 916 -5.68 -20.47 -11.64
C VAL A 916 -4.33 -20.98 -11.19
N GLU A 917 -3.70 -20.21 -10.30
CA GLU A 917 -2.39 -20.52 -9.79
C GLU A 917 -2.43 -21.76 -8.92
N SER A 918 -1.41 -22.60 -9.07
CA SER A 918 -1.19 -23.77 -8.24
C SER A 918 -0.25 -23.38 -7.09
N HIS A 919 -0.67 -23.66 -5.87
CA HIS A 919 0.19 -23.57 -4.69
C HIS A 919 0.83 -24.90 -4.32
N GLN A 920 0.76 -25.90 -5.22
CA GLN A 920 1.43 -27.18 -5.01
C GLN A 920 2.94 -26.94 -4.85
N THR A 921 3.51 -27.50 -3.79
CA THR A 921 4.95 -27.35 -3.54
C THR A 921 5.72 -28.34 -4.39
N THR A 922 6.57 -27.82 -5.28
CA THR A 922 7.44 -28.65 -6.12
C THR A 922 8.57 -29.29 -5.29
N PRO A 923 9.18 -30.40 -5.76
CA PRO A 923 10.33 -30.98 -5.08
C PRO A 923 11.50 -30.00 -4.86
N SER A 924 11.70 -29.08 -5.81
CA SER A 924 12.74 -28.04 -5.70
C SER A 924 12.41 -27.03 -4.60
N GLU A 925 11.19 -26.47 -4.60
CA GLU A 925 10.76 -25.53 -3.55
C GLU A 925 10.77 -26.17 -2.17
N ARG A 926 10.37 -27.45 -2.05
CA ARG A 926 10.41 -28.19 -0.79
C ARG A 926 11.83 -28.26 -0.24
N LYS A 927 12.81 -28.56 -1.10
CA LYS A 927 14.23 -28.60 -0.72
C LYS A 927 14.77 -27.22 -0.33
N GLU A 928 14.37 -26.16 -1.02
CA GLU A 928 14.79 -24.78 -0.73
C GLU A 928 14.19 -24.25 0.59
N THR A 929 12.95 -24.61 0.88
CA THR A 929 12.20 -24.15 2.06
C THR A 929 12.39 -25.02 3.31
N GLY A 930 12.90 -26.25 3.14
CA GLY A 930 13.07 -27.22 4.23
C GLY A 930 11.75 -27.80 4.74
N LEU A 931 10.68 -27.76 3.94
CA LEU A 931 9.38 -28.34 4.30
C LEU A 931 9.48 -29.88 4.31
N GLU A 932 8.83 -30.51 5.30
CA GLU A 932 8.78 -31.97 5.44
C GLU A 932 8.08 -32.64 4.26
N ASP A 933 8.40 -33.91 3.97
CA ASP A 933 7.91 -34.56 2.75
C ASP A 933 6.41 -34.89 2.74
N ASP A 934 5.79 -34.89 3.92
CA ASP A 934 4.39 -35.25 4.12
C ASP A 934 3.56 -34.10 4.72
N PHE A 935 4.09 -32.87 4.74
CA PHE A 935 3.39 -31.72 5.32
C PHE A 935 1.99 -31.51 4.71
N ASP A 936 1.84 -31.80 3.41
CA ASP A 936 0.59 -31.69 2.65
C ASP A 936 -0.43 -32.81 2.97
N ARG A 937 -0.02 -33.80 3.77
CA ARG A 937 -0.82 -34.96 4.22
C ARG A 937 -1.14 -34.94 5.70
N ARG A 938 -0.70 -33.91 6.42
CA ARG A 938 -0.91 -33.75 7.87
C ARG A 938 -1.87 -32.62 8.14
N SER A 939 -2.35 -32.55 9.39
CA SER A 939 -3.12 -31.43 9.90
C SER A 939 -2.26 -30.66 10.89
N PHE A 940 -2.25 -29.33 10.77
CA PHE A 940 -1.58 -28.43 11.70
C PHE A 940 -2.57 -27.38 12.17
N VAL A 941 -2.59 -27.12 13.48
CA VAL A 941 -3.56 -26.25 14.12
C VAL A 941 -2.83 -25.26 15.01
N THR A 942 -3.36 -24.05 15.14
CA THR A 942 -2.80 -23.04 16.06
C THR A 942 -3.73 -22.66 17.19
N TYR A 943 -3.25 -22.97 18.40
CA TYR A 943 -3.86 -22.52 19.67
C TYR A 943 -3.02 -21.43 20.36
N LYS A 944 -1.72 -21.34 20.03
CA LYS A 944 -0.77 -20.42 20.67
C LYS A 944 0.07 -19.69 19.63
N ASP A 945 0.59 -18.54 20.05
CA ASP A 945 1.46 -17.74 19.18
C ASP A 945 2.74 -18.49 18.84
N ASN A 946 3.02 -18.58 17.55
CA ASN A 946 4.24 -19.18 17.00
C ASN A 946 4.40 -20.69 17.25
N GLU A 947 3.33 -21.39 17.65
CA GLU A 947 3.33 -22.84 17.85
C GLU A 947 2.35 -23.50 16.88
N MET A 948 2.79 -24.57 16.21
CA MET A 948 1.94 -25.43 15.37
C MET A 948 1.75 -26.74 16.13
N THR A 949 0.51 -27.04 16.51
CA THR A 949 0.13 -28.33 17.08
C THR A 949 -0.28 -29.26 15.96
N GLU A 950 0.20 -30.49 15.96
CA GLU A 950 -0.28 -31.50 15.03
C GLU A 950 -1.73 -31.86 15.35
N GLY A 951 -2.60 -31.69 14.36
CA GLY A 951 -4.01 -32.04 14.43
C GLY A 951 -4.27 -33.41 13.82
N LYS A 952 -5.56 -33.74 13.68
CA LYS A 952 -6.02 -34.98 13.04
C LYS A 952 -6.64 -34.64 11.68
N LEU A 953 -6.40 -35.49 10.68
CA LEU A 953 -6.88 -35.32 9.31
C LEU A 953 -7.60 -36.58 8.85
N LEU A 954 -8.82 -36.42 8.35
CA LEU A 954 -9.49 -37.43 7.53
C LEU A 954 -9.57 -36.93 6.08
N THR A 955 -9.30 -37.81 5.13
CA THR A 955 -9.41 -37.51 3.69
C THR A 955 -10.38 -38.49 3.04
N PHE A 956 -11.30 -37.98 2.24
CA PHE A 956 -12.26 -38.79 1.51
C PHE A 956 -12.14 -38.54 0.00
N ASP A 957 -11.94 -39.62 -0.76
CA ASP A 957 -11.98 -39.57 -2.22
C ASP A 957 -13.42 -39.39 -2.69
N ILE A 958 -13.68 -38.34 -3.48
CA ILE A 958 -15.03 -38.06 -4.01
C ILE A 958 -15.10 -38.45 -5.48
N PRO A 959 -16.02 -39.35 -5.88
CA PRO A 959 -16.17 -39.71 -7.27
C PRO A 959 -16.55 -38.52 -8.18
N LEU A 960 -15.86 -38.37 -9.31
CA LEU A 960 -16.18 -37.37 -10.33
C LEU A 960 -17.61 -37.47 -10.84
N ALA A 961 -18.26 -36.31 -11.02
CA ALA A 961 -19.59 -36.16 -11.61
C ALA A 961 -20.68 -37.01 -10.92
N ARG A 962 -20.55 -37.22 -9.61
CA ARG A 962 -21.54 -37.85 -8.74
C ARG A 962 -21.88 -36.89 -7.61
N ALA A 963 -23.09 -37.04 -7.07
CA ALA A 963 -23.43 -36.36 -5.83
C ALA A 963 -23.08 -37.27 -4.66
N THR A 964 -22.18 -36.81 -3.80
CA THR A 964 -21.73 -37.54 -2.62
C THR A 964 -22.21 -36.83 -1.38
N LEU A 965 -23.08 -37.49 -0.61
CA LEU A 965 -23.51 -37.04 0.70
C LEU A 965 -22.51 -37.55 1.74
N THR A 966 -21.91 -36.63 2.49
CA THR A 966 -21.25 -36.90 3.76
C THR A 966 -22.17 -36.39 4.87
N SER A 967 -22.71 -37.30 5.67
CA SER A 967 -23.55 -37.01 6.82
C SER A 967 -22.72 -37.10 8.10
N LEU A 968 -22.77 -36.05 8.90
CA LEU A 968 -22.18 -35.98 10.24
C LEU A 968 -23.35 -36.00 11.24
N ARG A 969 -23.45 -37.06 12.03
CA ARG A 969 -24.51 -37.24 13.04
C ARG A 969 -23.91 -37.11 14.43
N PHE A 970 -24.33 -36.10 15.17
CA PHE A 970 -23.84 -35.77 16.51
C PHE A 970 -24.75 -36.44 17.55
N GLY A 971 -24.22 -37.42 18.28
CA GLY A 971 -24.95 -38.20 19.27
C GLY A 971 -25.77 -39.38 18.71
N ASP A 972 -26.41 -40.10 19.62
CA ASP A 972 -27.15 -41.33 19.34
C ASP A 972 -28.59 -41.05 18.88
N HIS A 973 -28.72 -40.65 17.63
CA HIS A 973 -30.03 -40.48 16.98
C HIS A 973 -30.37 -41.68 16.10
N ALA A 974 -31.61 -42.18 16.23
CA ALA A 974 -32.13 -43.29 15.43
C ALA A 974 -32.40 -42.91 13.97
N GLU A 975 -32.52 -41.62 13.69
CA GLU A 975 -32.76 -41.07 12.36
C GLU A 975 -31.46 -41.07 11.54
N GLU A 976 -31.60 -41.27 10.23
CA GLU A 976 -30.49 -41.23 9.28
C GLU A 976 -30.83 -40.33 8.11
N VAL A 977 -29.86 -39.50 7.70
CA VAL A 977 -29.99 -38.68 6.52
C VAL A 977 -29.50 -39.46 5.30
N SER A 978 -30.28 -39.44 4.22
CA SER A 978 -29.94 -40.09 2.97
C SER A 978 -30.21 -39.18 1.78
N LEU A 979 -29.52 -39.44 0.67
CA LEU A 979 -29.64 -38.65 -0.55
C LEU A 979 -30.35 -39.46 -1.63
N THR A 980 -31.41 -38.92 -2.21
CA THR A 980 -32.09 -39.49 -3.37
C THR A 980 -32.02 -38.52 -4.56
N CYS A 981 -32.13 -39.05 -5.78
CA CYS A 981 -32.11 -38.24 -6.99
C CYS A 981 -33.16 -38.73 -7.98
N LYS A 982 -34.03 -37.83 -8.44
CA LYS A 982 -35.04 -38.07 -9.47
C LYS A 982 -34.92 -37.01 -10.56
N GLY A 983 -34.34 -37.38 -11.69
CA GLY A 983 -34.05 -36.44 -12.79
C GLY A 983 -32.92 -35.47 -12.42
N SER A 984 -33.23 -34.17 -12.36
CA SER A 984 -32.31 -33.12 -11.87
C SER A 984 -32.52 -32.76 -10.40
N ILE A 985 -33.55 -33.32 -9.75
CA ILE A 985 -33.88 -33.01 -8.36
C ILE A 985 -33.10 -33.95 -7.44
N LEU A 986 -32.25 -33.37 -6.60
CA LEU A 986 -31.68 -34.01 -5.43
C LEU A 986 -32.58 -33.77 -4.23
N SER A 987 -32.85 -34.80 -3.45
CA SER A 987 -33.60 -34.70 -2.20
C SER A 987 -32.77 -35.22 -1.05
N LEU A 988 -32.70 -34.44 0.03
CA LEU A 988 -32.13 -34.85 1.30
C LEU A 988 -33.28 -35.36 2.18
N ASP A 989 -33.28 -36.65 2.46
CA ASP A 989 -34.38 -37.33 3.15
C ASP A 989 -33.93 -37.83 4.53
N LEU A 990 -34.71 -37.54 5.56
CA LEU A 990 -34.56 -38.11 6.89
C LEU A 990 -35.34 -39.44 6.98
N LYS A 991 -34.68 -40.49 7.43
CA LYS A 991 -35.25 -41.83 7.59
C LYS A 991 -35.26 -42.21 9.06
N GLY A 992 -36.41 -42.53 9.61
CA GLY A 992 -36.56 -43.00 10.99
C GLY A 992 -37.88 -43.74 11.17
N ASN A 993 -37.91 -44.78 12.02
CA ASN A 993 -39.14 -45.49 12.44
C ASN A 993 -40.09 -45.93 11.30
N GLY A 994 -39.55 -46.28 10.12
CA GLY A 994 -40.33 -46.73 8.96
C GLY A 994 -40.97 -45.62 8.13
N THR A 995 -40.73 -44.34 8.44
CA THR A 995 -41.14 -43.18 7.64
C THR A 995 -39.92 -42.49 7.01
N SER A 996 -40.15 -41.82 5.88
CA SER A 996 -39.14 -41.02 5.18
C SER A 996 -39.72 -39.62 4.95
N GLU A 997 -39.02 -38.59 5.40
CA GLU A 997 -39.41 -37.18 5.24
C GLU A 997 -38.36 -36.47 4.40
N THR A 998 -38.78 -35.79 3.33
CA THR A 998 -37.87 -34.95 2.54
C THR A 998 -37.63 -33.63 3.27
N LEU A 999 -36.40 -33.41 3.73
CA LEU A 999 -36.00 -32.20 4.44
C LEU A 999 -35.77 -31.05 3.46
N LEU A 1000 -35.01 -31.31 2.39
CA LEU A 1000 -34.58 -30.30 1.43
C LEU A 1000 -34.58 -30.88 0.01
N THR A 1001 -34.86 -30.03 -0.97
CA THR A 1001 -34.75 -30.37 -2.39
C THR A 1001 -33.88 -29.35 -3.11
N PHE A 1002 -33.06 -29.84 -4.04
CA PHE A 1002 -32.14 -29.03 -4.84
C PHE A 1002 -32.35 -29.37 -6.31
N ASP A 1003 -32.74 -28.37 -7.10
CA ASP A 1003 -32.89 -28.53 -8.55
C ASP A 1003 -31.59 -28.18 -9.26
N LEU A 1004 -30.82 -29.21 -9.60
CA LEU A 1004 -29.53 -29.05 -10.27
C LEU A 1004 -29.64 -28.44 -11.68
N SER A 1005 -30.83 -28.42 -12.28
CA SER A 1005 -31.00 -27.79 -13.59
C SER A 1005 -30.92 -26.25 -13.51
N LYS A 1006 -31.24 -25.67 -12.35
CA LYS A 1006 -31.23 -24.21 -12.14
C LYS A 1006 -29.85 -23.62 -11.98
N VAL A 1007 -28.87 -24.43 -11.55
CA VAL A 1007 -27.45 -24.05 -11.44
C VAL A 1007 -26.87 -23.60 -12.80
N SER A 1008 -27.50 -23.97 -13.92
CA SER A 1008 -27.05 -23.57 -15.26
C SER A 1008 -27.46 -22.16 -15.71
N PHE A 1009 -28.27 -21.44 -14.93
CA PHE A 1009 -28.85 -20.16 -15.34
C PHE A 1009 -28.36 -18.92 -14.58
N GLY A 1010 -27.34 -19.06 -13.73
CA GLY A 1010 -26.95 -18.02 -12.78
C GLY A 1010 -27.78 -18.16 -11.52
#